data_AF-A0A9E6A880-F1
#
_entry.id   AF-A0A9E6A880-F1
#
_cell.length_a   1.000
_cell.length_b   1.000
_cell.length_c   1.000
_cell.angle_alpha   90.00
_cell.angle_beta   90.00
_cell.angle_gamma   90.00
#
_symmetry.space_group_name_H-M   'P 1'
#
loop_
_entity.id
_entity.type
_entity.pdbx_description
1 polymer ?
#
loop_
_entity_poly.entity_id
_entity_poly.type
_entity_poly.pdbx_seq_one_letter_code
_entity_poly.pdbx_strand_id
1 'polypeptide(L)'
;MKKQLGLLLGLLFWANIAAAAFPAFKVQDIKLEGIQHVKPGVVFHHFPINTGSVVTQGALSAAVKKLYQSGYFQNIEIEREGKVLILKLTERPAVSKIRIKGNKAIKTKPLLEGLEHSGLKEGIVFKRSSIERIKTELQSVYASQGRYNAKIEAQIEPLSGNRVAVNIDIKEGKIALITHINIVGNTLFDNEELTDLFDSKLASFWSWISKDDRYSRERLSGDVERLRSYYLDRGYLNFKVTSTQVSISPDKQNVFISINIFEGAKYKVGEISLKGELVVPESELRAALKIASGDTFSRQLLSDSQENMLQVLGNSGYMFAKIQPAPTASGDDTVDIQFFLQPGNQTYVRRINIKGNEKTADLVIRRQLKQMEAALASSEKITKSKEVLDRSGFFSNVNISTVPVAGSNDQIDVELTVEERASGSFTASVGFSQSEKLILDFGISQDNFLGSGNRVSASISKSDVKKQIRFDYTNPFYTVDGVSRGFDVYFQKEDFDDNSSSKYKVDELGLGVTFGYPINEYQRISVRLGVENIDVTANTDTSQEISNYIANNGNKFTNVNTTLYWSENRLNRGIFPTKGRKQNISLEISAPGSDLSYYRASYNGSWITPLSSNEQWLIGARGNVGYAQKIGDGDYPFFKNYFAGGIGSMRGVSANSLGPIDTQNDTIGGNVLITGGADLIFPMPGINDPLKYRTSLFVDIGGVFATQCLPVDSGTTSNCNEGVHLEDLKYSAGIGFTWLTPLGPLTFSYAKLLNKKSTDDEKKFDFTLGGTF
;
A
#
# COMPACT_ATOMS: atom_id res chain seq x y z
N MET A 1 28.70 33.91 -90.55
CA MET A 1 27.26 33.55 -90.50
C MET A 1 26.92 32.33 -89.62
N LYS A 2 27.84 31.74 -88.82
CA LYS A 2 27.53 30.57 -87.96
C LYS A 2 27.23 30.89 -86.48
N LYS A 3 27.46 32.12 -86.00
CA LYS A 3 27.12 32.54 -84.62
C LYS A 3 25.73 33.18 -84.48
N GLN A 4 25.11 33.64 -85.56
CA GLN A 4 23.75 34.22 -85.52
C GLN A 4 22.63 33.18 -85.71
N LEU A 5 22.94 31.99 -86.24
CA LEU A 5 21.95 30.91 -86.41
C LEU A 5 21.70 30.12 -85.10
N GLY A 6 22.72 30.03 -84.23
CA GLY A 6 22.58 29.38 -82.92
C GLY A 6 21.78 30.20 -81.90
N LEU A 7 21.83 31.53 -81.98
CA LEU A 7 21.02 32.41 -81.12
C LEU A 7 19.54 32.38 -81.52
N LEU A 8 19.23 32.21 -82.82
CA LEU A 8 17.86 32.12 -83.31
C LEU A 8 17.21 30.76 -83.02
N LEU A 9 17.97 29.66 -83.03
CA LEU A 9 17.44 28.34 -82.60
C LEU A 9 17.33 28.19 -81.08
N GLY A 10 18.13 28.92 -80.30
CA GLY A 10 17.98 28.99 -78.84
C GLY A 10 16.75 29.81 -78.39
N LEU A 11 16.40 30.87 -79.13
CA LEU A 11 15.21 31.68 -78.88
C LEU A 11 13.91 31.04 -79.38
N LEU A 12 13.94 30.15 -80.38
CA LEU A 12 12.76 29.41 -80.86
C LEU A 12 12.38 28.21 -79.99
N PHE A 13 13.29 27.69 -79.15
CA PHE A 13 12.96 26.68 -78.14
C PHE A 13 12.46 27.26 -76.81
N TRP A 14 12.46 28.59 -76.64
CA TRP A 14 11.84 29.28 -75.50
C TRP A 14 10.41 29.76 -75.76
N ALA A 15 9.90 29.66 -76.99
CA ALA A 15 8.58 30.18 -77.36
C ALA A 15 7.43 29.14 -77.36
N ASN A 16 7.69 27.87 -77.00
CA ASN A 16 6.65 26.83 -76.96
C ASN A 16 6.65 26.04 -75.64
N ILE A 17 6.70 26.76 -74.52
CA ILE A 17 6.00 26.32 -73.31
C ILE A 17 4.86 27.32 -73.10
N ALA A 18 3.92 27.35 -74.04
CA ALA A 18 2.56 27.64 -73.66
C ALA A 18 2.15 26.48 -72.74
N ALA A 19 2.40 26.65 -71.44
CA ALA A 19 1.66 25.92 -70.44
C ALA A 19 0.19 26.05 -70.86
N ALA A 20 -0.44 24.94 -71.22
CA ALA A 20 -1.87 24.91 -71.51
C ALA A 20 -2.56 25.38 -70.24
N ALA A 21 -2.77 26.70 -70.14
CA ALA A 21 -3.33 27.33 -68.98
C ALA A 21 -4.77 26.85 -68.93
N PHE A 22 -5.09 26.03 -67.93
CA PHE A 22 -6.45 25.62 -67.64
C PHE A 22 -7.29 26.90 -67.54
N PRO A 23 -8.14 27.22 -68.54
CA PRO A 23 -8.80 28.51 -68.56
C PRO A 23 -9.75 28.54 -67.37
N ALA A 24 -9.59 29.59 -66.54
CA ALA A 24 -10.40 29.76 -65.35
C ALA A 24 -11.88 29.71 -65.74
N PHE A 25 -12.64 28.81 -65.11
CA PHE A 25 -14.04 28.60 -65.47
C PHE A 25 -14.94 28.73 -64.26
N LYS A 26 -16.17 29.19 -64.49
CA LYS A 26 -17.17 29.34 -63.44
C LYS A 26 -17.90 28.02 -63.26
N VAL A 27 -17.83 27.46 -62.06
CA VAL A 27 -18.54 26.22 -61.69
C VAL A 27 -20.02 26.54 -61.53
N GLN A 28 -20.89 25.81 -62.21
CA GLN A 28 -22.35 25.94 -62.03
C GLN A 28 -22.90 24.91 -61.05
N ASP A 29 -22.35 23.70 -61.06
CA ASP A 29 -22.80 22.61 -60.20
C ASP A 29 -21.63 21.67 -59.84
N ILE A 30 -21.77 20.95 -58.73
CA ILE A 30 -20.78 20.01 -58.22
C ILE A 30 -21.47 18.68 -57.90
N LYS A 31 -21.15 17.65 -58.68
CA LYS A 31 -21.69 16.30 -58.52
C LYS A 31 -20.70 15.42 -57.76
N LEU A 32 -21.21 14.62 -56.82
CA LEU A 32 -20.40 13.65 -56.04
C LEU A 32 -20.71 12.23 -56.50
N GLU A 33 -19.67 11.44 -56.75
CA GLU A 33 -19.77 10.03 -57.13
C GLU A 33 -18.85 9.17 -56.24
N GLY A 34 -19.29 7.95 -55.89
CA GLY A 34 -18.47 6.98 -55.14
C GLY A 34 -18.49 7.09 -53.61
N ILE A 35 -19.21 8.06 -53.04
CA ILE A 35 -19.51 8.12 -51.60
C ILE A 35 -20.54 7.05 -51.21
N GLN A 36 -20.31 6.38 -50.08
CA GLN A 36 -21.15 5.32 -49.53
C GLN A 36 -21.59 5.66 -48.10
N HIS A 37 -20.63 5.94 -47.20
CA HIS A 37 -20.89 6.22 -45.78
C HIS A 37 -20.65 7.68 -45.40
N VAL A 38 -19.82 8.41 -46.16
CA VAL A 38 -19.53 9.82 -45.91
C VAL A 38 -20.68 10.66 -46.45
N LYS A 39 -21.28 11.47 -45.58
CA LYS A 39 -22.38 12.36 -45.97
C LYS A 39 -21.88 13.44 -46.95
N PRO A 40 -22.63 13.79 -48.01
CA PRO A 40 -22.27 14.83 -48.97
C PRO A 40 -21.81 16.16 -48.34
N GLY A 41 -22.48 16.60 -47.26
CA GLY A 41 -22.13 17.84 -46.56
C GLY A 41 -20.70 17.85 -45.98
N VAL A 42 -20.15 16.69 -45.62
CA VAL A 42 -18.76 16.57 -45.14
C VAL A 42 -17.77 16.82 -46.28
N VAL A 43 -18.09 16.33 -47.48
CA VAL A 43 -17.29 16.58 -48.68
C VAL A 43 -17.27 18.07 -49.01
N PHE A 44 -18.44 18.71 -49.04
CA PHE A 44 -18.55 20.13 -49.35
C PHE A 44 -17.91 21.04 -48.28
N HIS A 45 -17.93 20.64 -47.01
CA HIS A 45 -17.23 21.38 -45.96
C HIS A 45 -15.70 21.38 -46.15
N HIS A 46 -15.13 20.27 -46.62
CA HIS A 46 -13.70 20.13 -46.84
C HIS A 46 -13.25 20.49 -48.26
N PHE A 47 -14.18 20.74 -49.18
CA PHE A 47 -13.90 21.21 -50.54
C PHE A 47 -14.16 22.72 -50.64
N PRO A 48 -13.12 23.58 -50.67
CA PRO A 48 -13.24 25.04 -50.60
C PRO A 48 -13.73 25.69 -51.92
N ILE A 49 -14.41 24.94 -52.79
CA ILE A 49 -14.95 25.41 -54.07
C ILE A 49 -16.47 25.30 -54.00
N ASN A 50 -17.15 26.43 -54.19
CA ASN A 50 -18.61 26.50 -54.17
C ASN A 50 -19.17 26.66 -55.58
N THR A 51 -20.45 26.33 -55.75
CA THR A 51 -21.22 26.66 -56.95
C THR A 51 -21.21 28.17 -57.16
N GLY A 52 -20.80 28.61 -58.35
CA GLY A 52 -20.63 30.01 -58.73
C GLY A 52 -19.19 30.54 -58.64
N SER A 53 -18.25 29.80 -58.02
CA SER A 53 -16.84 30.20 -57.94
C SER A 53 -16.12 30.10 -59.30
N VAL A 54 -15.19 31.03 -59.55
CA VAL A 54 -14.25 30.94 -60.69
C VAL A 54 -13.06 30.09 -60.24
N VAL A 55 -12.85 28.97 -60.92
CA VAL A 55 -11.90 27.94 -60.51
C VAL A 55 -10.69 27.92 -61.44
N THR A 56 -9.51 28.00 -60.83
CA THR A 56 -8.21 27.82 -61.49
C THR A 56 -7.63 26.46 -61.14
N GLN A 57 -6.66 25.97 -61.93
CA GLN A 57 -5.98 24.70 -61.64
C GLN A 57 -5.28 24.69 -60.27
N GLY A 58 -4.72 25.83 -59.84
CA GLY A 58 -4.14 25.97 -58.50
C GLY A 58 -5.19 25.84 -57.39
N ALA A 59 -6.37 26.43 -57.58
CA ALA A 59 -7.48 26.32 -56.64
C ALA A 59 -8.00 24.87 -56.54
N LEU A 60 -8.07 24.14 -57.66
CA LEU A 60 -8.44 22.72 -57.68
C LEU A 60 -7.41 21.86 -56.93
N SER A 61 -6.12 22.03 -57.19
CA SER A 61 -5.08 21.27 -56.47
C SER A 61 -5.10 21.56 -54.97
N ALA A 62 -5.32 22.82 -54.56
CA ALA A 62 -5.46 23.17 -53.15
C ALA A 62 -6.72 22.54 -52.52
N ALA A 63 -7.83 22.52 -53.26
CA ALA A 63 -9.08 21.91 -52.83
C ALA A 63 -8.95 20.38 -52.68
N VAL A 64 -8.34 19.69 -53.66
CA VAL A 64 -8.02 18.25 -53.60
C VAL A 64 -7.11 17.96 -52.42
N LYS A 65 -6.06 18.77 -52.19
CA LYS A 65 -5.15 18.61 -51.05
C LYS A 65 -5.90 18.72 -49.72
N LYS A 66 -6.82 19.67 -49.57
CA LYS A 66 -7.64 19.84 -48.36
C LYS A 66 -8.60 18.66 -48.15
N LEU A 67 -9.13 18.11 -49.24
CA LEU A 67 -9.98 16.91 -49.21
C LEU A 67 -9.20 15.65 -48.84
N TYR A 68 -7.97 15.47 -49.32
CA TYR A 68 -7.07 14.41 -48.86
C TYR A 68 -6.69 14.55 -47.38
N GLN A 69 -6.47 15.79 -46.91
CA GLN A 69 -6.17 16.08 -45.51
C GLN A 69 -7.33 15.75 -44.56
N SER A 70 -8.58 15.74 -45.04
CA SER A 70 -9.73 15.28 -44.25
C SER A 70 -9.60 13.81 -43.81
N GLY A 71 -8.84 13.00 -44.55
CA GLY A 71 -8.53 11.61 -44.19
C GLY A 71 -9.63 10.60 -44.49
N TYR A 72 -10.77 11.01 -45.05
CA TYR A 72 -11.90 10.12 -45.39
C TYR A 72 -11.73 9.38 -46.71
N PHE A 73 -10.89 9.87 -47.62
CA PHE A 73 -10.81 9.36 -48.99
C PHE A 73 -9.43 8.77 -49.32
N GLN A 74 -9.44 7.63 -50.02
CA GLN A 74 -8.24 6.95 -50.52
C GLN A 74 -7.81 7.52 -51.86
N ASN A 75 -8.78 7.77 -52.74
CA ASN A 75 -8.57 8.33 -54.06
C ASN A 75 -9.60 9.43 -54.34
N ILE A 76 -9.16 10.53 -54.95
CA ILE A 76 -9.99 11.66 -55.32
C ILE A 76 -9.65 12.03 -56.75
N GLU A 77 -10.59 11.79 -57.66
CA GLU A 77 -10.51 12.17 -59.06
C GLU A 77 -11.53 13.29 -59.33
N ILE A 78 -11.09 14.31 -60.05
CA ILE A 78 -11.98 15.42 -60.43
C ILE A 78 -12.05 15.45 -61.96
N GLU A 79 -13.26 15.25 -62.46
CA GLU A 79 -13.59 15.38 -63.87
C GLU A 79 -14.40 16.65 -64.09
N ARG A 80 -14.28 17.20 -65.29
CA ARG A 80 -15.01 18.39 -65.71
C ARG A 80 -15.85 18.05 -66.94
N GLU A 81 -17.16 18.21 -66.80
CA GLU A 81 -18.11 18.15 -67.91
C GLU A 81 -18.73 19.53 -68.12
N GLY A 82 -18.23 20.28 -69.11
CA GLY A 82 -18.69 21.64 -69.40
C GLY A 82 -18.44 22.63 -68.24
N LYS A 83 -19.50 22.97 -67.50
CA LYS A 83 -19.49 23.86 -66.31
C LYS A 83 -19.76 23.11 -64.99
N VAL A 84 -19.85 21.78 -65.02
CA VAL A 84 -20.07 20.92 -63.85
C VAL A 84 -18.76 20.25 -63.43
N LEU A 85 -18.49 20.22 -62.13
CA LEU A 85 -17.40 19.45 -61.55
C LEU A 85 -17.93 18.12 -61.02
N ILE A 86 -17.33 17.01 -61.45
CA ILE A 86 -17.66 15.67 -60.96
C ILE A 86 -16.51 15.21 -60.07
N LEU A 87 -16.78 15.03 -58.77
CA LEU A 87 -15.83 14.47 -57.82
C LEU A 87 -16.09 12.96 -57.70
N LYS A 88 -15.21 12.16 -58.30
CA LYS A 88 -15.17 10.71 -58.11
C LYS A 88 -14.32 10.41 -56.88
N LEU A 89 -14.99 9.99 -55.81
CA LEU A 89 -14.42 9.80 -54.49
C LEU A 89 -14.39 8.31 -54.15
N THR A 90 -13.23 7.78 -53.78
CA THR A 90 -13.13 6.45 -53.18
C THR A 90 -12.92 6.60 -51.68
N GLU A 91 -13.94 6.26 -50.90
CA GLU A 91 -13.87 6.29 -49.43
C GLU A 91 -12.83 5.30 -48.90
N ARG A 92 -12.11 5.71 -47.84
CA ARG A 92 -11.29 4.78 -47.08
C ARG A 92 -12.17 3.82 -46.29
N PRO A 93 -11.78 2.55 -46.17
CA PRO A 93 -12.56 1.62 -45.39
C PRO A 93 -12.53 1.95 -43.90
N ALA A 94 -13.56 1.55 -43.17
CA ALA A 94 -13.58 1.65 -41.70
C ALA A 94 -12.97 0.39 -41.05
N VAL A 95 -12.27 0.56 -39.93
CA VAL A 95 -11.75 -0.55 -39.12
C VAL A 95 -12.92 -1.20 -38.40
N SER A 96 -13.31 -2.41 -38.81
CA SER A 96 -14.45 -3.10 -38.19
C SER A 96 -14.04 -3.91 -36.96
N LYS A 97 -12.87 -4.56 -37.00
CA LYS A 97 -12.36 -5.41 -35.92
C LYS A 97 -10.84 -5.38 -35.89
N ILE A 98 -10.27 -5.44 -34.69
CA ILE A 98 -8.83 -5.61 -34.48
C ILE A 98 -8.61 -6.97 -33.82
N ARG A 99 -7.92 -7.88 -34.50
CA ARG A 99 -7.61 -9.21 -33.97
C ARG A 99 -6.13 -9.27 -33.62
N ILE A 100 -5.81 -9.54 -32.37
CA ILE A 100 -4.42 -9.71 -31.89
C ILE A 100 -4.21 -11.18 -31.54
N LYS A 101 -3.13 -11.76 -32.06
CA LYS A 101 -2.70 -13.14 -31.77
C LYS A 101 -1.24 -13.19 -31.36
N GLY A 102 -0.91 -14.16 -30.51
CA GLY A 102 0.47 -14.41 -30.07
C GLY A 102 0.94 -13.58 -28.87
N ASN A 103 0.09 -12.70 -28.33
CA ASN A 103 0.38 -11.90 -27.14
C ASN A 103 0.14 -12.69 -25.83
N LYS A 104 1.17 -13.36 -25.33
CA LYS A 104 1.15 -14.08 -24.04
C LYS A 104 1.70 -13.24 -22.90
N ALA A 105 2.70 -12.40 -23.16
CA ALA A 105 3.33 -11.54 -22.15
C ALA A 105 2.45 -10.33 -21.77
N ILE A 106 1.71 -9.78 -22.74
CA ILE A 106 0.82 -8.63 -22.54
C ILE A 106 -0.61 -9.03 -22.87
N LYS A 107 -1.52 -8.81 -21.91
CA LYS A 107 -2.95 -9.10 -22.12
C LYS A 107 -3.50 -8.21 -23.24
N THR A 108 -4.49 -8.73 -23.96
CA THR A 108 -5.07 -8.06 -25.14
C THR A 108 -5.69 -6.70 -24.83
N LYS A 109 -6.37 -6.56 -23.67
CA LYS A 109 -7.06 -5.32 -23.30
C LYS A 109 -6.13 -4.11 -23.21
N PRO A 110 -5.01 -4.14 -22.44
CA PRO A 110 -4.00 -3.08 -22.45
C PRO A 110 -3.42 -2.76 -23.83
N LEU A 111 -3.23 -3.77 -24.69
CA LEU A 111 -2.74 -3.54 -26.05
C LEU A 111 -3.77 -2.77 -26.89
N LEU A 112 -5.06 -3.10 -26.78
CA LEU A 112 -6.13 -2.38 -27.48
C LEU A 112 -6.25 -0.94 -26.97
N GLU A 113 -6.16 -0.71 -25.66
CA GLU A 113 -6.16 0.64 -25.07
C GLU A 113 -4.95 1.46 -25.55
N GLY A 114 -3.77 0.85 -25.65
CA GLY A 114 -2.58 1.50 -26.23
C GLY A 114 -2.77 1.86 -27.71
N LEU A 115 -3.33 0.95 -28.50
CA LEU A 115 -3.62 1.18 -29.93
C LEU A 115 -4.65 2.29 -30.15
N GLU A 116 -5.61 2.43 -29.25
CA GLU A 116 -6.60 3.50 -29.28
C GLU A 116 -5.93 4.89 -29.17
N HIS A 117 -4.98 5.06 -28.24
CA HIS A 117 -4.21 6.31 -28.11
C HIS A 117 -3.37 6.61 -29.37
N SER A 118 -2.93 5.57 -30.07
CA SER A 118 -2.19 5.69 -31.34
C SER A 118 -3.09 5.92 -32.57
N GLY A 119 -4.40 6.04 -32.36
CA GLY A 119 -5.37 6.30 -33.42
C GLY A 119 -5.75 5.06 -34.23
N LEU A 120 -5.74 3.87 -33.62
CA LEU A 120 -6.36 2.65 -34.14
C LEU A 120 -7.40 2.12 -33.15
N LYS A 121 -8.67 2.31 -33.50
CA LYS A 121 -9.82 1.86 -32.74
C LYS A 121 -10.85 1.28 -33.70
N GLU A 122 -11.65 0.33 -33.24
CA GLU A 122 -12.81 -0.13 -34.00
C GLU A 122 -13.78 1.05 -34.26
N GLY A 123 -14.28 1.16 -35.49
CA GLY A 123 -15.20 2.21 -35.94
C GLY A 123 -14.53 3.43 -36.61
N ILE A 124 -13.21 3.57 -36.58
CA ILE A 124 -12.53 4.71 -37.22
C ILE A 124 -12.13 4.43 -38.67
N VAL A 125 -11.84 5.49 -39.42
CA VAL A 125 -11.33 5.41 -40.79
C VAL A 125 -9.92 4.81 -40.82
N PHE A 126 -9.73 3.75 -41.61
CA PHE A 126 -8.46 3.07 -41.75
C PHE A 126 -7.46 3.89 -42.58
N LYS A 127 -6.23 4.02 -42.09
CA LYS A 127 -5.12 4.64 -42.82
C LYS A 127 -3.96 3.65 -42.92
N ARG A 128 -3.47 3.39 -44.14
CA ARG A 128 -2.35 2.45 -44.35
C ARG A 128 -1.07 2.87 -43.62
N SER A 129 -0.80 4.17 -43.52
CA SER A 129 0.34 4.72 -42.77
C SER A 129 0.28 4.41 -41.27
N SER A 130 -0.91 4.17 -40.71
CA SER A 130 -1.04 3.83 -39.29
C SER A 130 -0.50 2.43 -39.00
N ILE A 131 -0.51 1.49 -39.97
CA ILE A 131 -0.04 0.11 -39.75
C ILE A 131 1.46 0.06 -39.43
N GLU A 132 2.29 0.77 -40.20
CA GLU A 132 3.74 0.78 -39.96
C GLU A 132 4.06 1.45 -38.62
N ARG A 133 3.38 2.56 -38.31
CA ARG A 133 3.52 3.25 -37.03
C ARG A 133 3.16 2.33 -35.86
N ILE A 134 2.04 1.62 -35.95
CA ILE A 134 1.56 0.69 -34.92
C ILE A 134 2.53 -0.47 -34.74
N LYS A 135 3.05 -1.02 -35.84
CA LYS A 135 4.06 -2.07 -35.77
C LYS A 135 5.28 -1.59 -34.98
N THR A 136 5.79 -0.39 -35.27
CA THR A 136 6.92 0.20 -34.54
C THR A 136 6.59 0.48 -33.07
N GLU A 137 5.40 1.01 -32.77
CA GLU A 137 4.98 1.29 -31.40
C GLU A 137 4.81 0.02 -30.58
N LEU A 138 4.13 -1.00 -31.12
CA LEU A 138 4.02 -2.30 -30.46
C LEU A 138 5.41 -2.95 -30.31
N GLN A 139 6.31 -2.83 -31.29
CA GLN A 139 7.69 -3.29 -31.15
C GLN A 139 8.41 -2.57 -30.01
N SER A 140 8.18 -1.26 -29.84
CA SER A 140 8.72 -0.47 -28.75
C SER A 140 8.17 -0.90 -27.38
N VAL A 141 6.87 -1.22 -27.31
CA VAL A 141 6.24 -1.74 -26.08
C VAL A 141 6.82 -3.10 -25.69
N TYR A 142 7.05 -3.99 -26.65
CA TYR A 142 7.72 -5.25 -26.37
C TYR A 142 9.20 -5.05 -26.00
N ALA A 143 9.88 -4.11 -26.66
CA ALA A 143 11.26 -3.76 -26.35
C ALA A 143 11.41 -3.18 -24.92
N SER A 144 10.47 -2.36 -24.44
CA SER A 144 10.51 -1.85 -23.05
C SER A 144 10.31 -2.95 -22.00
N GLN A 145 9.70 -4.08 -22.37
CA GLN A 145 9.65 -5.29 -21.53
C GLN A 145 10.86 -6.22 -21.73
N GLY A 146 11.91 -5.75 -22.39
CA GLY A 146 13.13 -6.50 -22.65
C GLY A 146 13.06 -7.45 -23.86
N ARG A 147 12.05 -7.37 -24.74
CA ARG A 147 11.85 -8.30 -25.87
C ARG A 147 12.23 -7.68 -27.21
N TYR A 148 13.53 -7.46 -27.42
CA TYR A 148 14.07 -6.78 -28.62
C TYR A 148 13.99 -7.57 -29.94
N ASN A 149 13.77 -8.88 -29.86
CA ASN A 149 13.55 -9.76 -31.00
C ASN A 149 12.06 -10.00 -31.31
N ALA A 150 11.15 -9.23 -30.70
CA ALA A 150 9.73 -9.30 -31.03
C ALA A 150 9.50 -8.94 -32.51
N LYS A 151 8.79 -9.81 -33.22
CA LYS A 151 8.38 -9.61 -34.62
C LYS A 151 6.87 -9.41 -34.66
N ILE A 152 6.44 -8.35 -35.31
CA ILE A 152 5.04 -7.97 -35.39
C ILE A 152 4.68 -7.89 -36.86
N GLU A 153 3.72 -8.70 -37.25
CA GLU A 153 3.18 -8.76 -38.60
C GLU A 153 1.73 -8.27 -38.55
N ALA A 154 1.37 -7.37 -39.45
CA ALA A 154 0.03 -6.81 -39.52
C ALA A 154 -0.51 -7.05 -40.93
N GLN A 155 -1.66 -7.73 -41.02
CA GLN A 155 -2.32 -8.07 -42.26
C GLN A 155 -3.70 -7.42 -42.30
N ILE A 156 -4.08 -6.93 -43.48
CA ILE A 156 -5.36 -6.28 -43.71
C ILE A 156 -6.26 -7.26 -44.44
N GLU A 157 -7.40 -7.58 -43.84
CA GLU A 157 -8.41 -8.45 -44.41
C GLU A 157 -9.61 -7.58 -44.84
N PRO A 158 -9.87 -7.43 -46.15
CA PRO A 158 -11.05 -6.71 -46.63
C PRO A 158 -12.33 -7.42 -46.20
N LEU A 159 -13.31 -6.66 -45.73
CA LEU A 159 -14.63 -7.13 -45.32
C LEU A 159 -15.72 -6.48 -46.19
N SER A 160 -16.90 -7.09 -46.19
CA SER A 160 -18.06 -6.54 -46.88
C SER A 160 -18.47 -5.16 -46.33
N GLY A 161 -18.91 -4.28 -47.24
CA GLY A 161 -19.40 -2.93 -46.89
C GLY A 161 -18.29 -1.90 -46.66
N ASN A 162 -17.23 -1.90 -47.47
CA ASN A 162 -16.08 -0.98 -47.36
C ASN A 162 -15.46 -0.96 -45.94
N ARG A 163 -15.20 -2.14 -45.39
CA ARG A 163 -14.62 -2.34 -44.05
C ARG A 163 -13.38 -3.19 -44.13
N VAL A 164 -12.53 -3.09 -43.11
CA VAL A 164 -11.34 -3.93 -42.96
C VAL A 164 -11.23 -4.50 -41.56
N ALA A 165 -10.73 -5.74 -41.45
CA ALA A 165 -10.19 -6.27 -40.21
C ALA A 165 -8.67 -6.13 -40.21
N VAL A 166 -8.12 -5.68 -39.08
CA VAL A 166 -6.67 -5.59 -38.87
C VAL A 166 -6.25 -6.79 -38.03
N ASN A 167 -5.56 -7.73 -38.66
CA ASN A 167 -5.03 -8.93 -38.02
C ASN A 167 -3.56 -8.66 -37.64
N ILE A 168 -3.26 -8.63 -36.34
CA ILE A 168 -1.92 -8.39 -35.79
C ILE A 168 -1.41 -9.69 -35.18
N ASP A 169 -0.41 -10.27 -35.83
CA ASP A 169 0.29 -11.46 -35.37
C ASP A 169 1.61 -11.08 -34.69
N ILE A 170 1.71 -11.40 -33.40
CA ILE A 170 2.84 -11.05 -32.56
C ILE A 170 3.65 -12.31 -32.25
N LYS A 171 4.91 -12.32 -32.66
CA LYS A 171 5.92 -13.27 -32.22
C LYS A 171 6.78 -12.56 -31.16
N GLU A 172 6.47 -12.78 -29.88
CA GLU A 172 7.06 -12.01 -28.76
C GLU A 172 8.57 -12.19 -28.58
N GLY A 173 9.16 -13.24 -29.14
CA GLY A 173 10.58 -13.53 -29.02
C GLY A 173 11.01 -13.88 -27.58
N LYS A 174 12.33 -13.95 -27.36
CA LYS A 174 12.93 -14.20 -26.03
C LYS A 174 13.26 -12.87 -25.34
N ILE A 175 13.29 -12.89 -24.02
CA ILE A 175 13.70 -11.72 -23.22
C ILE A 175 15.22 -11.59 -23.33
N ALA A 176 15.69 -10.35 -23.51
CA ALA A 176 17.10 -10.00 -23.45
C ALA A 176 17.51 -9.84 -21.99
N LEU A 177 18.53 -10.60 -21.59
CA LEU A 177 19.04 -10.65 -20.23
C LEU A 177 20.31 -9.81 -20.11
N ILE A 178 20.49 -9.17 -18.96
CA ILE A 178 21.69 -8.42 -18.64
C ILE A 178 22.79 -9.42 -18.29
N THR A 179 23.82 -9.47 -19.13
CA THR A 179 24.95 -10.41 -18.97
C THR A 179 26.13 -9.74 -18.29
N HIS A 180 26.30 -8.43 -18.49
CA HIS A 180 27.39 -7.69 -17.88
C HIS A 180 26.99 -6.23 -17.63
N ILE A 181 27.37 -5.71 -16.48
CA ILE A 181 27.30 -4.30 -16.12
C ILE A 181 28.70 -3.88 -15.72
N ASN A 182 29.25 -2.90 -16.43
CA ASN A 182 30.57 -2.37 -16.16
C ASN A 182 30.49 -0.87 -15.91
N ILE A 183 31.02 -0.43 -14.77
CA ILE A 183 31.24 0.99 -14.48
C ILE A 183 32.71 1.27 -14.77
N VAL A 184 32.97 2.34 -15.53
CA VAL A 184 34.32 2.72 -15.98
C VAL A 184 34.60 4.13 -15.48
N GLY A 185 35.75 4.29 -14.81
CA GLY A 185 36.17 5.56 -14.22
C GLY A 185 35.95 5.65 -12.71
N ASN A 186 35.39 4.62 -12.08
CA ASN A 186 35.38 4.49 -10.63
C ASN A 186 36.77 4.06 -10.14
N THR A 187 37.37 4.86 -9.26
CA THR A 187 38.61 4.51 -8.54
C THR A 187 38.42 4.57 -7.03
N LEU A 188 37.37 5.22 -6.55
CA LEU A 188 37.08 5.39 -5.12
C LEU A 188 36.19 4.28 -4.54
N PHE A 189 35.30 3.71 -5.36
CA PHE A 189 34.39 2.63 -4.97
C PHE A 189 34.50 1.49 -5.96
N ASP A 190 34.35 0.26 -5.46
CA ASP A 190 34.43 -0.94 -6.30
C ASP A 190 33.16 -1.10 -7.15
N ASN A 191 33.31 -1.72 -8.33
CA ASN A 191 32.19 -1.91 -9.26
C ASN A 191 31.06 -2.74 -8.63
N GLU A 192 31.39 -3.72 -7.77
CA GLU A 192 30.41 -4.55 -7.07
C GLU A 192 29.57 -3.71 -6.10
N GLU A 193 30.19 -2.84 -5.30
CA GLU A 193 29.49 -1.93 -4.38
C GLU A 193 28.51 -1.00 -5.13
N LEU A 194 28.95 -0.45 -6.27
CA LEU A 194 28.13 0.48 -7.06
C LEU A 194 27.00 -0.22 -7.81
N THR A 195 27.26 -1.39 -8.39
CA THR A 195 26.23 -2.21 -9.03
C THR A 195 25.27 -2.82 -8.01
N ASP A 196 25.66 -2.86 -6.73
CA ASP A 196 24.78 -3.34 -5.69
C ASP A 196 23.56 -2.43 -5.44
N LEU A 197 23.70 -1.15 -5.77
CA LEU A 197 22.67 -0.12 -5.67
C LEU A 197 21.58 -0.24 -6.76
N PHE A 198 21.84 -0.98 -7.83
CA PHE A 198 20.96 -1.03 -9.00
C PHE A 198 19.79 -2.00 -8.80
N ASP A 199 18.63 -1.67 -9.37
CA ASP A 199 17.55 -2.66 -9.54
C ASP A 199 17.89 -3.67 -10.63
N SER A 200 18.70 -3.25 -11.61
CA SER A 200 19.19 -4.13 -12.68
C SER A 200 20.37 -4.97 -12.16
N LYS A 201 20.23 -6.30 -12.22
CA LYS A 201 21.26 -7.24 -11.74
C LYS A 201 21.71 -8.20 -12.85
N LEU A 202 22.84 -8.88 -12.61
CA LEU A 202 23.24 -10.04 -13.39
C LEU A 202 22.34 -11.23 -13.07
N ALA A 203 22.17 -12.14 -14.02
CA ALA A 203 21.40 -13.37 -13.80
C ALA A 203 21.97 -14.17 -12.63
N SER A 204 21.15 -14.37 -11.60
CA SER A 204 21.44 -15.17 -10.42
C SER A 204 20.47 -16.34 -10.31
N PHE A 205 20.75 -17.30 -9.43
CA PHE A 205 19.86 -18.43 -9.15
C PHE A 205 18.43 -17.97 -8.77
N TRP A 206 18.27 -16.78 -8.18
CA TRP A 206 16.99 -16.22 -7.74
C TRP A 206 16.30 -15.31 -8.76
N SER A 207 16.93 -14.99 -9.89
CA SER A 207 16.41 -14.04 -10.88
C SER A 207 15.11 -14.51 -11.56
N TRP A 208 14.76 -15.79 -11.47
CA TRP A 208 13.46 -16.30 -11.93
C TRP A 208 12.26 -15.71 -11.14
N ILE A 209 12.48 -15.29 -9.89
CA ILE A 209 11.48 -14.63 -9.04
C ILE A 209 11.54 -13.11 -9.21
N SER A 210 12.72 -12.51 -8.98
CA SER A 210 12.90 -11.04 -8.94
C SER A 210 12.83 -10.39 -10.32
N LYS A 211 13.22 -11.10 -11.38
CA LYS A 211 13.25 -10.60 -12.77
C LYS A 211 14.09 -9.33 -12.92
N ASP A 212 15.11 -9.20 -12.08
CA ASP A 212 16.11 -8.12 -12.03
C ASP A 212 17.13 -8.20 -13.16
N ASP A 213 17.31 -9.40 -13.73
CA ASP A 213 18.15 -9.72 -14.89
C ASP A 213 17.59 -9.23 -16.23
N ARG A 214 16.41 -8.61 -16.25
CA ARG A 214 15.73 -8.14 -17.47
C ARG A 214 16.07 -6.68 -17.73
N TYR A 215 16.60 -6.42 -18.93
CA TYR A 215 16.88 -5.05 -19.34
C TYR A 215 15.59 -4.26 -19.64
N SER A 216 15.52 -3.05 -19.09
CA SER A 216 14.58 -2.00 -19.50
C SER A 216 15.30 -0.65 -19.43
N ARG A 217 14.93 0.28 -20.31
CA ARG A 217 15.56 1.61 -20.35
C ARG A 217 15.25 2.42 -19.09
N GLU A 218 14.02 2.28 -18.60
CA GLU A 218 13.50 2.98 -17.44
C GLU A 218 14.26 2.58 -16.17
N ARG A 219 14.48 1.28 -15.94
CA ARG A 219 15.30 0.80 -14.81
C ARG A 219 16.73 1.33 -14.89
N LEU A 220 17.37 1.22 -16.05
CA LEU A 220 18.74 1.73 -16.23
C LEU A 220 18.83 3.23 -15.94
N SER A 221 17.84 4.03 -16.34
CA SER A 221 17.81 5.45 -15.99
C SER A 221 17.71 5.67 -14.48
N GLY A 222 16.91 4.87 -13.78
CA GLY A 222 16.83 4.90 -12.31
C GLY A 222 18.12 4.44 -11.63
N ASP A 223 18.79 3.44 -12.18
CA ASP A 223 20.08 2.94 -11.70
C ASP A 223 21.18 4.00 -11.85
N VAL A 224 21.22 4.70 -12.99
CA VAL A 224 22.13 5.82 -13.23
C VAL A 224 21.87 6.98 -12.27
N GLU A 225 20.61 7.30 -11.94
CA GLU A 225 20.32 8.35 -10.96
C GLU A 225 20.64 7.91 -9.53
N ARG A 226 20.47 6.61 -9.19
CA ARG A 226 20.93 6.05 -7.91
C ARG A 226 22.44 6.13 -7.77
N LEU A 227 23.18 5.77 -8.81
CA LEU A 227 24.63 5.95 -8.87
C LEU A 227 25.00 7.42 -8.64
N ARG A 228 24.34 8.33 -9.37
CA ARG A 228 24.57 9.77 -9.24
C ARG A 228 24.30 10.27 -7.83
N SER A 229 23.19 9.85 -7.23
CA SER A 229 22.82 10.22 -5.87
C SER A 229 23.84 9.68 -4.87
N TYR A 230 24.28 8.43 -5.01
CA TYR A 230 25.28 7.79 -4.15
C TYR A 230 26.56 8.62 -3.98
N TYR A 231 27.08 9.16 -5.09
CA TYR A 231 28.25 10.03 -5.09
C TYR A 231 27.94 11.44 -4.58
N LEU A 232 26.85 12.07 -5.04
CA LEU A 232 26.48 13.41 -4.60
C LEU A 232 26.17 13.49 -3.10
N ASP A 233 25.68 12.40 -2.51
CA ASP A 233 25.37 12.28 -1.09
C ASP A 233 26.61 12.03 -0.22
N ARG A 234 27.76 11.75 -0.84
CA ARG A 234 29.07 11.48 -0.21
C ARG A 234 30.11 12.58 -0.48
N GLY A 235 29.68 13.73 -0.99
CA GLY A 235 30.52 14.92 -1.14
C GLY A 235 31.06 15.17 -2.53
N TYR A 236 30.74 14.32 -3.51
CA TYR A 236 31.30 14.41 -4.86
C TYR A 236 30.47 15.35 -5.75
N LEU A 237 30.50 16.66 -5.48
CA LEU A 237 29.66 17.66 -6.16
C LEU A 237 29.86 17.67 -7.69
N ASN A 238 31.08 17.41 -8.14
CA ASN A 238 31.46 17.40 -9.55
C ASN A 238 31.25 16.04 -10.23
N PHE A 239 30.60 15.09 -9.57
CA PHE A 239 30.28 13.79 -10.14
C PHE A 239 29.44 13.92 -11.41
N LYS A 240 29.88 13.25 -12.48
CA LYS A 240 29.17 13.24 -13.77
C LYS A 240 29.17 11.84 -14.35
N VAL A 241 28.03 11.46 -14.91
CA VAL A 241 27.93 10.29 -15.80
C VAL A 241 28.23 10.78 -17.21
N THR A 242 29.42 10.46 -17.70
CA THR A 242 29.95 10.96 -18.98
C THR A 242 29.21 10.33 -20.17
N SER A 243 28.90 9.04 -20.08
CA SER A 243 28.04 8.36 -21.06
C SER A 243 27.51 7.03 -20.53
N THR A 244 26.35 6.61 -21.03
CA THR A 244 25.78 5.28 -20.80
C THR A 244 25.66 4.57 -22.13
N GLN A 245 26.45 3.53 -22.33
CA GLN A 245 26.48 2.74 -23.55
C GLN A 245 25.77 1.41 -23.30
N VAL A 246 24.81 1.08 -24.15
CA VAL A 246 24.10 -0.20 -24.11
C VAL A 246 24.34 -0.90 -25.44
N SER A 247 24.95 -2.09 -25.37
CA SER A 247 25.14 -2.94 -26.53
C SER A 247 24.32 -4.23 -26.37
N ILE A 248 23.77 -4.70 -27.47
CA ILE A 248 22.93 -5.89 -27.52
C ILE A 248 23.57 -6.87 -28.50
N SER A 249 23.67 -8.13 -28.12
CA SER A 249 24.22 -9.18 -28.98
C SER A 249 23.41 -9.34 -30.28
N PRO A 250 24.02 -9.85 -31.38
CA PRO A 250 23.33 -10.02 -32.66
C PRO A 250 22.05 -10.86 -32.59
N ASP A 251 22.00 -11.84 -31.68
CA ASP A 251 20.83 -12.68 -31.42
C ASP A 251 19.76 -12.02 -30.54
N LYS A 252 20.03 -10.79 -30.08
CA LYS A 252 19.19 -9.93 -29.24
C LYS A 252 18.78 -10.54 -27.91
N GLN A 253 19.64 -11.39 -27.34
CA GLN A 253 19.39 -12.08 -26.07
C GLN A 253 20.29 -11.61 -24.93
N ASN A 254 21.46 -11.03 -25.22
CA ASN A 254 22.40 -10.58 -24.21
C ASN A 254 22.57 -9.07 -24.29
N VAL A 255 22.48 -8.41 -23.14
CA VAL A 255 22.65 -6.96 -22.98
C VAL A 255 23.91 -6.70 -22.16
N PHE A 256 24.77 -5.83 -22.68
CA PHE A 256 25.97 -5.36 -21.99
C PHE A 256 25.84 -3.85 -21.77
N ILE A 257 25.96 -3.44 -20.52
CA ILE A 257 25.80 -2.05 -20.09
C ILE A 257 27.16 -1.53 -19.65
N SER A 258 27.59 -0.39 -20.19
CA SER A 258 28.81 0.31 -19.80
C SER A 258 28.49 1.73 -19.39
N ILE A 259 28.75 2.07 -18.12
CA ILE A 259 28.49 3.39 -17.55
C ILE A 259 29.84 4.06 -17.33
N ASN A 260 30.14 5.08 -18.12
CA ASN A 260 31.36 5.87 -17.96
C ASN A 260 31.07 7.02 -17.01
N ILE A 261 31.88 7.17 -15.97
CA ILE A 261 31.72 8.19 -14.93
C ILE A 261 32.97 9.04 -14.76
N PHE A 262 32.79 10.20 -14.15
CA PHE A 262 33.83 11.05 -13.62
C PHE A 262 33.49 11.36 -12.17
N GLU A 263 34.32 10.87 -11.22
CA GLU A 263 33.99 10.92 -9.79
C GLU A 263 34.08 12.33 -9.21
N GLY A 264 35.07 13.12 -9.63
CA GLY A 264 35.30 14.48 -9.12
C GLY A 264 35.88 14.52 -7.70
N ALA A 265 36.17 15.73 -7.22
CA ALA A 265 36.70 15.95 -5.88
C ALA A 265 35.62 15.88 -4.81
N LYS A 266 36.03 15.57 -3.57
CA LYS A 266 35.16 15.50 -2.40
C LYS A 266 35.13 16.85 -1.68
N TYR A 267 33.95 17.42 -1.51
CA TYR A 267 33.75 18.70 -0.87
C TYR A 267 33.18 18.56 0.54
N LYS A 268 33.64 19.42 1.43
CA LYS A 268 33.03 19.66 2.74
C LYS A 268 32.16 20.91 2.72
N VAL A 269 31.20 20.95 3.63
CA VAL A 269 30.33 22.09 3.83
C VAL A 269 31.09 23.18 4.58
N GLY A 270 31.19 24.36 3.96
CA GLY A 270 31.76 25.56 4.57
C GLY A 270 30.72 26.33 5.39
N GLU A 271 30.55 27.61 5.09
CA GLU A 271 29.55 28.46 5.74
C GLU A 271 28.14 28.16 5.21
N ILE A 272 27.17 28.04 6.12
CA ILE A 272 25.75 27.98 5.77
C ILE A 272 25.11 29.32 6.14
N SER A 273 24.62 30.04 5.14
CA SER A 273 23.96 31.33 5.33
C SER A 273 22.51 31.32 4.84
N LEU A 274 21.64 31.93 5.63
CA LEU A 274 20.23 32.17 5.27
C LEU A 274 20.12 33.63 4.79
N LYS A 275 19.64 33.83 3.56
CA LYS A 275 19.51 35.15 2.91
C LYS A 275 18.06 35.36 2.49
N GLY A 276 17.62 36.62 2.45
CA GLY A 276 16.25 36.99 2.09
C GLY A 276 15.47 37.52 3.28
N GLU A 277 14.15 37.39 3.24
CA GLU A 277 13.24 37.87 4.29
C GLU A 277 12.97 36.76 5.32
N LEU A 278 13.41 37.01 6.56
CA LEU A 278 13.20 36.09 7.69
C LEU A 278 11.90 36.43 8.41
N VAL A 279 10.83 35.73 8.05
CA VAL A 279 9.48 35.89 8.65
C VAL A 279 9.24 35.03 9.89
N VAL A 280 10.19 34.15 10.22
CA VAL A 280 10.23 33.30 11.41
C VAL A 280 11.60 33.43 12.08
N PRO A 281 11.73 33.12 13.38
CA PRO A 281 13.03 33.18 14.06
C PRO A 281 14.08 32.33 13.34
N GLU A 282 15.26 32.90 13.12
CA GLU A 282 16.36 32.22 12.42
C GLU A 282 16.73 30.89 13.09
N SER A 283 16.58 30.81 14.42
CA SER A 283 16.80 29.58 15.20
C SER A 283 15.91 28.42 14.76
N GLU A 284 14.67 28.67 14.36
CA GLU A 284 13.74 27.62 13.91
C GLU A 284 14.15 27.08 12.53
N LEU A 285 14.54 27.97 11.61
CA LEU A 285 15.06 27.60 10.30
C LEU A 285 16.40 26.86 10.41
N ARG A 286 17.27 27.28 11.34
CA ARG A 286 18.53 26.57 11.62
C ARG A 286 18.30 25.19 12.23
N ALA A 287 17.29 25.03 13.09
CA ALA A 287 16.93 23.72 13.65
C ALA A 287 16.37 22.76 12.58
N ALA A 288 15.84 23.28 11.48
CA ALA A 288 15.38 22.48 10.34
C ALA A 288 16.51 21.97 9.44
N LEU A 289 17.73 22.52 9.56
CA LEU A 289 18.89 22.06 8.81
C LEU A 289 19.32 20.66 9.28
N LYS A 290 19.45 19.74 8.33
CA LYS A 290 20.06 18.41 8.52
C LYS A 290 21.55 18.40 8.21
N ILE A 291 22.02 19.43 7.52
CA ILE A 291 23.42 19.62 7.12
C ILE A 291 24.07 20.69 8.01
N ALA A 292 25.26 20.40 8.54
CA ALA A 292 26.04 21.31 9.38
C ALA A 292 27.36 21.72 8.71
N SER A 293 27.93 22.83 9.17
CA SER A 293 29.27 23.25 8.74
C SER A 293 30.31 22.22 9.18
N GLY A 294 31.23 21.86 8.29
CA GLY A 294 32.24 20.82 8.50
C GLY A 294 31.81 19.41 8.06
N ASP A 295 30.52 19.18 7.81
CA ASP A 295 30.03 17.90 7.28
C ASP A 295 30.57 17.64 5.86
N THR A 296 30.56 16.37 5.45
CA THR A 296 30.73 16.04 4.04
C THR A 296 29.49 16.52 3.28
N PHE A 297 29.66 17.21 2.15
CA PHE A 297 28.52 17.68 1.37
C PHE A 297 27.60 16.51 0.99
N SER A 298 26.29 16.69 1.13
CA SER A 298 25.32 15.68 0.74
C SER A 298 24.13 16.36 0.09
N ARG A 299 23.81 15.96 -1.14
CA ARG A 299 22.66 16.50 -1.88
C ARG A 299 21.35 16.12 -1.19
N GLN A 300 21.25 14.90 -0.66
CA GLN A 300 20.09 14.48 0.13
C GLN A 300 19.90 15.37 1.36
N LEU A 301 20.93 15.57 2.19
CA LEU A 301 20.81 16.43 3.38
C LEU A 301 20.49 17.88 3.02
N LEU A 302 21.00 18.40 1.89
CA LEU A 302 20.65 19.72 1.38
C LEU A 302 19.16 19.82 1.01
N SER A 303 18.65 18.82 0.28
CA SER A 303 17.25 18.73 -0.12
C SER A 303 16.33 18.58 1.09
N ASP A 304 16.67 17.71 2.04
CA ASP A 304 15.93 17.51 3.28
C ASP A 304 15.89 18.80 4.11
N SER A 305 16.99 19.53 4.16
CA SER A 305 17.07 20.83 4.83
C SER A 305 16.15 21.86 4.17
N GLN A 306 16.16 21.94 2.83
CA GLN A 306 15.27 22.81 2.06
C GLN A 306 13.79 22.48 2.33
N GLU A 307 13.43 21.20 2.29
CA GLU A 307 12.06 20.73 2.52
C GLU A 307 11.60 20.99 3.96
N ASN A 308 12.44 20.71 4.96
CA ASN A 308 12.13 20.99 6.37
C ASN A 308 11.93 22.50 6.61
N MET A 309 12.77 23.36 6.01
CA MET A 309 12.58 24.80 6.12
C MET A 309 11.30 25.29 5.42
N LEU A 310 10.97 24.74 4.25
CA LEU A 310 9.68 25.01 3.58
C LEU A 310 8.51 24.55 4.45
N GLN A 311 8.65 23.43 5.16
CA GLN A 311 7.64 22.95 6.10
C GLN A 311 7.48 23.90 7.30
N VAL A 312 8.57 24.40 7.88
CA VAL A 312 8.54 25.42 8.96
C VAL A 312 7.79 26.68 8.51
N LEU A 313 8.12 27.20 7.31
CA LEU A 313 7.45 28.36 6.74
C LEU A 313 5.97 28.07 6.45
N GLY A 314 5.67 26.92 5.84
CA GLY A 314 4.30 26.50 5.54
C GLY A 314 3.46 26.27 6.79
N ASN A 315 4.05 25.81 7.89
CA ASN A 315 3.38 25.68 9.19
C ASN A 315 3.03 27.04 9.81
N SER A 316 3.81 28.07 9.45
CA SER A 316 3.63 29.45 9.90
C SER A 316 2.73 30.28 8.97
N GLY A 317 2.06 29.65 8.00
CA GLY A 317 1.12 30.28 7.07
C GLY A 317 1.68 30.65 5.70
N TYR A 318 2.97 30.44 5.44
CA TYR A 318 3.62 30.84 4.19
C TYR A 318 3.58 29.69 3.16
N MET A 319 2.40 29.35 2.68
CA MET A 319 2.16 28.18 1.80
C MET A 319 2.85 28.27 0.43
N PHE A 320 3.15 29.49 -0.02
CA PHE A 320 3.81 29.75 -1.32
C PHE A 320 5.29 30.12 -1.17
N ALA A 321 5.87 29.86 0.00
CA ALA A 321 7.28 30.10 0.24
C ALA A 321 8.15 29.33 -0.77
N LYS A 322 9.23 29.97 -1.20
CA LYS A 322 10.26 29.36 -2.04
C LYS A 322 11.59 29.48 -1.33
N ILE A 323 12.33 28.38 -1.29
CA ILE A 323 13.70 28.32 -0.80
C ILE A 323 14.55 27.78 -1.93
N GLN A 324 15.56 28.53 -2.35
CA GLN A 324 16.51 28.09 -3.36
C GLN A 324 17.91 27.93 -2.74
N PRO A 325 18.42 26.70 -2.62
CA PRO A 325 19.81 26.49 -2.21
C PRO A 325 20.75 26.82 -3.38
N ALA A 326 21.80 27.58 -3.07
CA ALA A 326 22.85 27.96 -4.00
C ALA A 326 24.21 27.56 -3.38
N PRO A 327 24.74 26.36 -3.72
CA PRO A 327 26.09 25.98 -3.34
C PRO A 327 27.11 26.79 -4.15
N THR A 328 28.05 27.44 -3.47
CA THR A 328 29.14 28.23 -4.05
C THR A 328 30.47 27.70 -3.55
N ALA A 329 31.39 27.40 -4.47
CA ALA A 329 32.74 26.96 -4.09
C ALA A 329 33.47 28.10 -3.34
N SER A 330 34.02 27.79 -2.17
CA SER A 330 34.64 28.76 -1.25
C SER A 330 36.08 28.38 -0.88
N GLY A 331 36.73 27.62 -1.77
CA GLY A 331 38.07 27.05 -1.59
C GLY A 331 38.26 25.83 -2.49
N ASP A 332 39.39 25.13 -2.32
CA ASP A 332 39.72 23.95 -3.13
C ASP A 332 38.81 22.76 -2.81
N ASP A 333 38.48 22.54 -1.52
CA ASP A 333 37.69 21.38 -1.03
C ASP A 333 36.45 21.78 -0.19
N THR A 334 36.01 23.04 -0.27
CA THR A 334 34.89 23.57 0.53
C THR A 334 33.82 24.24 -0.32
N VAL A 335 32.55 24.03 0.07
CA VAL A 335 31.37 24.61 -0.58
C VAL A 335 30.53 25.32 0.48
N ASP A 336 30.35 26.62 0.30
CA ASP A 336 29.42 27.41 1.09
C ASP A 336 28.01 27.22 0.53
N ILE A 337 27.01 27.17 1.41
CA ILE A 337 25.63 26.93 1.03
C ILE A 337 24.82 28.15 1.42
N GLN A 338 24.29 28.85 0.41
CA GLN A 338 23.39 29.98 0.62
C GLN A 338 21.96 29.54 0.34
N PHE A 339 21.08 29.65 1.34
CA PHE A 339 19.65 29.46 1.12
C PHE A 339 18.99 30.82 0.91
N PHE A 340 18.37 31.03 -0.25
CA PHE A 340 17.59 32.23 -0.55
C PHE A 340 16.12 31.99 -0.23
N LEU A 341 15.60 32.68 0.79
CA LEU A 341 14.23 32.57 1.27
C LEU A 341 13.35 33.66 0.67
N GLN A 342 12.25 33.22 0.07
CA GLN A 342 11.17 34.06 -0.45
C GLN A 342 9.84 33.58 0.17
N PRO A 343 9.45 34.08 1.36
CA PRO A 343 8.31 33.54 2.10
C PRO A 343 6.95 33.85 1.43
N GLY A 344 6.81 35.00 0.77
CA GLY A 344 5.52 35.46 0.25
C GLY A 344 4.57 35.90 1.36
N ASN A 345 3.26 35.97 1.06
CA ASN A 345 2.25 36.38 2.03
C ASN A 345 1.81 35.22 2.94
N GLN A 346 1.42 35.55 4.17
CA GLN A 346 0.66 34.61 4.99
C GLN A 346 -0.68 34.29 4.32
N THR A 347 -1.02 33.01 4.34
CA THR A 347 -2.15 32.46 3.60
C THR A 347 -3.17 31.88 4.56
N TYR A 348 -4.45 32.19 4.33
CA TYR A 348 -5.58 31.69 5.09
C TYR A 348 -6.41 30.72 4.25
N VAL A 349 -6.93 29.67 4.89
CA VAL A 349 -7.87 28.74 4.25
C VAL A 349 -9.25 29.39 4.27
N ARG A 350 -9.78 29.75 3.11
CA ARG A 350 -11.13 30.33 3.00
C ARG A 350 -12.20 29.25 3.17
N ARG A 351 -12.09 28.16 2.42
CA ARG A 351 -13.02 27.02 2.47
C ARG A 351 -12.29 25.71 2.13
N ILE A 352 -12.86 24.60 2.59
CA ILE A 352 -12.46 23.24 2.24
C ILE A 352 -13.60 22.60 1.44
N ASN A 353 -13.35 22.40 0.15
CA ASN A 353 -14.29 21.78 -0.77
C ASN A 353 -14.03 20.29 -0.83
N ILE A 354 -15.01 19.47 -0.44
CA ILE A 354 -14.94 18.00 -0.48
C ILE A 354 -15.68 17.51 -1.72
N LYS A 355 -15.02 16.67 -2.53
CA LYS A 355 -15.56 16.10 -3.77
C LYS A 355 -15.34 14.60 -3.81
N GLY A 356 -16.29 13.86 -4.37
CA GLY A 356 -16.21 12.40 -4.56
C GLY A 356 -16.77 11.56 -3.41
N ASN A 357 -17.33 12.19 -2.38
CA ASN A 357 -17.98 11.52 -1.25
C ASN A 357 -19.49 11.28 -1.50
N GLU A 358 -19.80 10.42 -2.47
CA GLU A 358 -21.20 10.14 -2.85
C GLU A 358 -21.97 9.35 -1.78
N LYS A 359 -21.31 8.42 -1.10
CA LYS A 359 -21.91 7.57 -0.05
C LYS A 359 -21.62 8.10 1.34
N THR A 360 -20.43 8.63 1.56
CA THR A 360 -19.93 9.10 2.86
C THR A 360 -20.39 10.53 3.10
N ALA A 361 -21.07 10.76 4.23
CA ALA A 361 -21.50 12.09 4.58
C ALA A 361 -20.31 13.05 4.74
N ASP A 362 -20.44 14.29 4.25
CA ASP A 362 -19.40 15.32 4.33
C ASP A 362 -18.86 15.49 5.76
N LEU A 363 -19.75 15.49 6.76
CA LEU A 363 -19.40 15.61 8.19
C LEU A 363 -18.38 14.53 8.64
N VAL A 364 -18.44 13.32 8.09
CA VAL A 364 -17.53 12.21 8.46
C VAL A 364 -16.10 12.52 8.06
N ILE A 365 -15.93 13.19 6.92
CA ILE A 365 -14.63 13.62 6.40
C ILE A 365 -14.20 14.89 7.13
N ARG A 366 -15.10 15.89 7.19
CA ARG A 366 -14.82 17.21 7.75
C ARG A 366 -14.37 17.16 9.21
N ARG A 367 -14.98 16.32 10.05
CA ARG A 367 -14.59 16.16 11.47
C ARG A 367 -13.20 15.54 11.67
N GLN A 368 -12.64 14.90 10.64
CA GLN A 368 -11.30 14.30 10.71
C GLN A 368 -10.20 15.29 10.31
N LEU A 369 -10.56 16.41 9.68
CA LEU A 369 -9.60 17.43 9.24
C LEU A 369 -8.99 18.16 10.43
N LYS A 370 -7.67 18.31 10.41
CA LYS A 370 -6.91 19.12 11.37
C LYS A 370 -6.81 20.58 10.92
N GLN A 371 -6.79 20.81 9.60
CA GLN A 371 -6.89 22.15 9.04
C GLN A 371 -8.34 22.63 9.13
N MET A 372 -8.53 23.83 9.68
CA MET A 372 -9.84 24.47 9.79
C MET A 372 -10.03 25.48 8.66
N GLU A 373 -11.29 25.69 8.27
CA GLU A 373 -11.70 26.83 7.46
C GLU A 373 -11.58 28.13 8.26
N ALA A 374 -11.43 29.25 7.56
CA ALA A 374 -11.21 30.58 8.13
C ALA A 374 -10.03 30.68 9.13
N ALA A 375 -9.04 29.80 8.98
CA ALA A 375 -7.85 29.76 9.82
C ALA A 375 -6.58 29.94 8.97
N LEU A 376 -5.47 30.28 9.63
CA LEU A 376 -4.15 30.27 9.00
C LEU A 376 -3.88 28.88 8.40
N ALA A 377 -3.42 28.85 7.15
CA ALA A 377 -3.05 27.62 6.48
C ALA A 377 -1.80 27.03 7.14
N SER A 378 -1.78 25.70 7.29
CA SER A 378 -0.63 24.99 7.84
C SER A 378 -0.38 23.73 7.06
N SER A 379 0.81 23.61 6.47
CA SER A 379 1.24 22.40 5.76
C SER A 379 1.13 21.16 6.65
N GLU A 380 1.57 21.24 7.91
CA GLU A 380 1.45 20.16 8.89
C GLU A 380 0.00 19.73 9.11
N LYS A 381 -0.93 20.67 9.31
CA LYS A 381 -2.34 20.32 9.52
C LYS A 381 -2.97 19.71 8.28
N ILE A 382 -2.62 20.19 7.08
CA ILE A 382 -3.10 19.63 5.81
C ILE A 382 -2.58 18.21 5.62
N THR A 383 -1.28 17.98 5.82
CA THR A 383 -0.66 16.66 5.71
C THR A 383 -1.26 15.68 6.72
N LYS A 384 -1.38 16.06 8.00
CA LYS A 384 -2.04 15.23 9.01
C LYS A 384 -3.50 14.92 8.67
N SER A 385 -4.22 15.86 8.06
CA SER A 385 -5.59 15.62 7.60
C SER A 385 -5.63 14.53 6.53
N LYS A 386 -4.70 14.59 5.56
CA LYS A 386 -4.55 13.55 4.53
C LYS A 386 -4.24 12.19 5.15
N GLU A 387 -3.24 12.12 6.03
CA GLU A 387 -2.82 10.87 6.67
C GLU A 387 -3.96 10.19 7.46
N VAL A 388 -4.76 10.98 8.18
CA VAL A 388 -5.93 10.47 8.91
C VAL A 388 -6.97 9.90 7.95
N LEU A 389 -7.25 10.58 6.84
CA LEU A 389 -8.21 10.13 5.83
C LEU A 389 -7.71 8.90 5.07
N ASP A 390 -6.43 8.84 4.71
CA ASP A 390 -5.80 7.66 4.09
C ASP A 390 -5.90 6.44 5.03
N ARG A 391 -5.72 6.65 6.33
CA ARG A 391 -5.84 5.60 7.35
C ARG A 391 -7.28 5.22 7.68
N SER A 392 -8.27 6.03 7.30
CA SER A 392 -9.70 5.76 7.61
C SER A 392 -10.23 4.48 6.96
N GLY A 393 -9.62 4.04 5.86
CA GLY A 393 -10.07 2.87 5.11
C GLY A 393 -11.33 3.09 4.25
N PHE A 394 -11.88 4.32 4.23
CA PHE A 394 -13.07 4.68 3.44
C PHE A 394 -12.75 5.04 1.99
N PHE A 395 -11.51 5.45 1.70
CA PHE A 395 -11.09 5.96 0.41
C PHE A 395 -9.91 5.15 -0.15
N SER A 396 -9.92 4.85 -1.45
CA SER A 396 -8.75 4.27 -2.14
C SER A 396 -7.69 5.30 -2.45
N ASN A 397 -8.12 6.55 -2.66
CA ASN A 397 -7.25 7.67 -2.97
C ASN A 397 -7.79 8.94 -2.31
N VAL A 398 -6.91 9.66 -1.62
CA VAL A 398 -7.19 10.97 -1.04
C VAL A 398 -6.20 11.97 -1.61
N ASN A 399 -6.72 12.93 -2.38
CA ASN A 399 -5.92 14.01 -2.92
C ASN A 399 -6.33 15.35 -2.30
N ILE A 400 -5.36 16.07 -1.76
CA ILE A 400 -5.56 17.42 -1.26
C ILE A 400 -4.71 18.38 -2.09
N SER A 401 -5.37 19.31 -2.76
CA SER A 401 -4.72 20.38 -3.52
C SER A 401 -5.10 21.74 -2.98
N THR A 402 -4.13 22.64 -2.88
CA THR A 402 -4.37 24.04 -2.51
C THR A 402 -4.48 24.88 -3.77
N VAL A 403 -5.61 25.58 -3.90
CA VAL A 403 -5.91 26.43 -5.06
C VAL A 403 -5.95 27.89 -4.62
N PRO A 404 -5.10 28.77 -5.17
CA PRO A 404 -5.17 30.20 -4.90
C PRO A 404 -6.54 30.78 -5.26
N VAL A 405 -7.08 31.62 -4.39
CA VAL A 405 -8.34 32.31 -4.65
C VAL A 405 -8.11 33.46 -5.63
N ALA A 406 -8.78 33.43 -6.79
CA ALA A 406 -8.71 34.52 -7.75
C ALA A 406 -9.13 35.87 -7.10
N GLY A 407 -8.26 36.87 -7.21
CA GLY A 407 -8.49 38.20 -6.65
C GLY A 407 -8.04 38.39 -5.18
N SER A 408 -7.49 37.37 -4.53
CA SER A 408 -6.86 37.46 -3.20
C SER A 408 -5.41 36.99 -3.28
N ASN A 409 -4.51 37.64 -2.53
CA ASN A 409 -3.09 37.28 -2.50
C ASN A 409 -2.68 36.54 -1.22
N ASP A 410 -3.65 36.24 -0.37
CA ASP A 410 -3.52 35.73 1.01
C ASP A 410 -4.57 34.64 1.31
N GLN A 411 -5.32 34.16 0.31
CA GLN A 411 -6.36 33.15 0.50
C GLN A 411 -6.20 31.97 -0.45
N ILE A 412 -6.45 30.77 0.10
CA ILE A 412 -6.54 29.52 -0.66
C ILE A 412 -7.85 28.82 -0.36
N ASP A 413 -8.34 28.10 -1.36
CA ASP A 413 -9.32 27.04 -1.17
C ASP A 413 -8.57 25.71 -1.13
N VAL A 414 -8.93 24.85 -0.18
CA VAL A 414 -8.41 23.48 -0.12
C VAL A 414 -9.41 22.59 -0.84
N GLU A 415 -9.00 22.00 -1.96
CA GLU A 415 -9.80 21.00 -2.67
C GLU A 415 -9.38 19.60 -2.21
N LEU A 416 -10.29 18.93 -1.50
CA LEU A 416 -10.17 17.55 -1.06
C LEU A 416 -10.98 16.68 -2.01
N THR A 417 -10.29 15.93 -2.88
CA THR A 417 -10.91 14.96 -3.77
C THR A 417 -10.66 13.56 -3.23
N VAL A 418 -11.74 12.83 -2.97
CA VAL A 418 -11.68 11.45 -2.48
C VAL A 418 -12.26 10.49 -3.51
N GLU A 419 -11.69 9.30 -3.59
CA GLU A 419 -12.25 8.18 -4.33
C GLU A 419 -12.75 7.13 -3.32
N GLU A 420 -14.06 6.98 -3.22
CA GLU A 420 -14.68 6.02 -2.28
C GLU A 420 -14.39 4.58 -2.68
N ARG A 421 -14.03 3.77 -1.68
CA ARG A 421 -13.89 2.32 -1.84
C ARG A 421 -14.97 1.58 -1.05
N ALA A 422 -15.07 0.28 -1.29
CA ALA A 422 -15.90 -0.58 -0.46
C ALA A 422 -15.37 -0.56 0.99
N SER A 423 -16.16 -0.03 1.91
CA SER A 423 -15.90 -0.04 3.36
C SER A 423 -16.35 -1.34 4.05
N GLY A 424 -16.97 -2.23 3.28
CA GLY A 424 -17.46 -3.52 3.75
C GLY A 424 -16.37 -4.58 3.59
N SER A 425 -16.23 -5.43 4.59
CA SER A 425 -15.35 -6.60 4.54
C SER A 425 -16.13 -7.85 4.94
N PHE A 426 -15.86 -8.93 4.21
CA PHE A 426 -16.25 -10.27 4.58
C PHE A 426 -14.96 -11.04 4.88
N THR A 427 -14.90 -11.64 6.05
CA THR A 427 -13.78 -12.44 6.52
C THR A 427 -14.27 -13.87 6.70
N ALA A 428 -13.60 -14.81 6.06
CA ALA A 428 -13.76 -16.23 6.34
C ALA A 428 -12.36 -16.80 6.59
N SER A 429 -12.07 -17.20 7.81
CA SER A 429 -10.81 -17.84 8.18
C SER A 429 -11.05 -19.28 8.57
N VAL A 430 -10.12 -20.13 8.14
CA VAL A 430 -9.99 -21.51 8.58
C VAL A 430 -8.63 -21.60 9.23
N GLY A 431 -8.63 -21.78 10.54
CA GLY A 431 -7.44 -21.99 11.34
C GLY A 431 -7.33 -23.43 11.82
N PHE A 432 -6.13 -23.80 12.22
CA PHE A 432 -5.92 -25.02 12.98
C PHE A 432 -4.90 -24.75 14.08
N SER A 433 -5.23 -25.10 15.31
CA SER A 433 -4.28 -25.13 16.42
C SER A 433 -4.37 -26.48 17.11
N GLN A 434 -3.32 -26.89 17.81
CA GLN A 434 -3.41 -28.17 18.53
C GLN A 434 -4.31 -28.10 19.77
N SER A 435 -4.62 -26.91 20.28
CA SER A 435 -5.46 -26.70 21.46
C SER A 435 -6.95 -26.56 21.12
N GLU A 436 -7.27 -25.94 19.98
CA GLU A 436 -8.66 -25.72 19.56
C GLU A 436 -9.07 -26.59 18.37
N LYS A 437 -8.13 -27.38 17.82
CA LYS A 437 -8.29 -28.18 16.61
C LYS A 437 -8.69 -27.28 15.44
N LEU A 438 -9.79 -27.59 14.75
CA LEU A 438 -10.26 -26.78 13.61
C LEU A 438 -10.96 -25.52 14.10
N ILE A 439 -10.48 -24.35 13.67
CA ILE A 439 -11.09 -23.04 13.98
C ILE A 439 -11.72 -22.50 12.70
N LEU A 440 -13.00 -22.13 12.77
CA LEU A 440 -13.76 -21.55 11.68
C LEU A 440 -14.29 -20.19 12.12
N ASP A 441 -13.81 -19.10 11.51
CA ASP A 441 -14.38 -17.78 11.74
C ASP A 441 -15.03 -17.25 10.47
N PHE A 442 -16.21 -16.68 10.65
CA PHE A 442 -16.94 -15.94 9.64
C PHE A 442 -17.29 -14.59 10.21
N GLY A 443 -16.95 -13.52 9.51
CA GLY A 443 -17.19 -12.15 9.94
C GLY A 443 -17.68 -11.30 8.78
N ILE A 444 -18.63 -10.43 9.06
CA ILE A 444 -18.99 -9.32 8.18
C ILE A 444 -18.83 -8.03 8.97
N SER A 445 -18.13 -7.06 8.40
CA SER A 445 -17.96 -5.72 8.97
C SER A 445 -18.29 -4.68 7.91
N GLN A 446 -18.94 -3.61 8.31
CA GLN A 446 -19.18 -2.44 7.50
C GLN A 446 -18.71 -1.22 8.29
N ASP A 447 -17.53 -0.70 7.95
CA ASP A 447 -16.84 0.32 8.75
C ASP A 447 -17.36 1.76 8.49
N ASN A 448 -18.19 1.93 7.46
CA ASN A 448 -18.89 3.17 7.13
C ASN A 448 -20.37 2.88 6.82
N PHE A 449 -21.06 2.29 7.80
CA PHE A 449 -22.44 1.86 7.65
C PHE A 449 -23.36 3.03 7.29
N LEU A 450 -24.04 2.92 6.14
CA LEU A 450 -24.89 3.97 5.57
C LEU A 450 -24.20 5.34 5.40
N GLY A 451 -22.87 5.37 5.27
CA GLY A 451 -22.14 6.62 5.07
C GLY A 451 -21.96 7.49 6.32
N SER A 452 -22.30 6.98 7.52
CA SER A 452 -22.25 7.75 8.77
C SER A 452 -20.87 7.73 9.46
N GLY A 453 -19.93 6.94 8.95
CA GLY A 453 -18.66 6.61 9.61
C GLY A 453 -18.81 5.71 10.83
N ASN A 454 -20.00 5.12 11.06
CA ASN A 454 -20.21 4.13 12.11
C ASN A 454 -19.84 2.74 11.60
N ARG A 455 -19.35 1.90 12.51
CA ARG A 455 -19.01 0.51 12.24
C ARG A 455 -20.11 -0.41 12.74
N VAL A 456 -20.53 -1.36 11.91
CA VAL A 456 -21.39 -2.50 12.29
C VAL A 456 -20.66 -3.77 11.92
N SER A 457 -20.51 -4.70 12.87
CA SER A 457 -19.94 -6.02 12.61
C SER A 457 -20.76 -7.13 13.23
N ALA A 458 -20.78 -8.26 12.55
CA ALA A 458 -21.26 -9.53 13.08
C ALA A 458 -20.23 -10.61 12.79
N SER A 459 -19.92 -11.43 13.79
CA SER A 459 -18.97 -12.53 13.63
C SER A 459 -19.46 -13.80 14.32
N ILE A 460 -19.05 -14.92 13.74
CA ILE A 460 -19.27 -16.27 14.24
C ILE A 460 -17.90 -16.92 14.27
N SER A 461 -17.50 -17.46 15.42
CA SER A 461 -16.29 -18.24 15.60
C SER A 461 -16.68 -19.60 16.14
N LYS A 462 -16.14 -20.67 15.56
CA LYS A 462 -16.41 -22.04 15.97
C LYS A 462 -15.12 -22.86 15.95
N SER A 463 -14.78 -23.41 17.09
CA SER A 463 -13.78 -24.46 17.25
C SER A 463 -14.36 -25.63 18.05
N ASP A 464 -13.54 -26.63 18.34
CA ASP A 464 -13.96 -27.78 19.16
C ASP A 464 -14.19 -27.36 20.63
N VAL A 465 -13.46 -26.33 21.10
CA VAL A 465 -13.56 -25.82 22.47
C VAL A 465 -14.46 -24.60 22.60
N LYS A 466 -14.65 -23.81 21.55
CA LYS A 466 -15.34 -22.51 21.64
C LYS A 466 -16.34 -22.28 20.51
N LYS A 467 -17.54 -21.82 20.85
CA LYS A 467 -18.56 -21.37 19.87
C LYS A 467 -19.01 -19.97 20.27
N GLN A 468 -18.77 -18.98 19.42
CA GLN A 468 -19.07 -17.59 19.71
C GLN A 468 -19.86 -16.95 18.57
N ILE A 469 -20.89 -16.19 18.91
CA ILE A 469 -21.57 -15.25 18.01
C ILE A 469 -21.44 -13.87 18.65
N ARG A 470 -21.02 -12.87 17.88
CA ARG A 470 -20.89 -11.49 18.36
C ARG A 470 -21.48 -10.52 17.36
N PHE A 471 -22.15 -9.50 17.87
CA PHE A 471 -22.60 -8.33 17.15
C PHE A 471 -22.04 -7.08 17.83
N ASP A 472 -21.43 -6.19 17.04
CA ASP A 472 -20.87 -4.94 17.53
C ASP A 472 -21.37 -3.77 16.68
N TYR A 473 -21.75 -2.69 17.34
CA TYR A 473 -21.96 -1.38 16.75
C TYR A 473 -21.00 -0.39 17.39
N THR A 474 -20.33 0.44 16.61
CA THR A 474 -19.46 1.51 17.12
C THR A 474 -19.69 2.81 16.38
N ASN A 475 -20.02 3.87 17.12
CA ASN A 475 -19.88 5.25 16.65
C ASN A 475 -18.53 5.80 17.13
N PRO A 476 -17.53 5.98 16.25
CA PRO A 476 -16.19 6.45 16.65
C PRO A 476 -16.16 7.92 17.07
N PHE A 477 -17.16 8.73 16.68
CA PHE A 477 -17.27 10.16 17.01
C PHE A 477 -18.68 10.44 17.56
N TYR A 478 -18.96 9.87 18.73
CA TYR A 478 -20.16 10.20 19.50
C TYR A 478 -20.13 11.64 19.99
N THR A 479 -18.93 12.16 20.31
CA THR A 479 -18.67 13.58 20.54
C THR A 479 -17.79 14.17 19.44
N VAL A 480 -17.75 15.49 19.34
CA VAL A 480 -16.91 16.23 18.37
C VAL A 480 -15.42 15.89 18.57
N ASP A 481 -14.99 15.70 19.81
CA ASP A 481 -13.58 15.41 20.16
C ASP A 481 -13.17 13.94 19.91
N GLY A 482 -14.05 13.12 19.35
CA GLY A 482 -13.73 11.73 18.99
C GLY A 482 -13.89 10.72 20.12
N VAL A 483 -14.71 11.03 21.14
CA VAL A 483 -15.17 10.00 22.09
C VAL A 483 -16.03 9.01 21.31
N SER A 484 -15.67 7.73 21.39
CA SER A 484 -16.45 6.66 20.77
C SER A 484 -17.52 6.14 21.72
N ARG A 485 -18.63 5.68 21.16
CA ARG A 485 -19.64 4.88 21.87
C ARG A 485 -19.93 3.60 21.10
N GLY A 486 -19.75 2.46 21.75
CA GLY A 486 -20.02 1.15 21.20
C GLY A 486 -21.10 0.41 21.98
N PHE A 487 -21.81 -0.47 21.29
CA PHE A 487 -22.74 -1.45 21.84
C PHE A 487 -22.31 -2.83 21.35
N ASP A 488 -22.19 -3.79 22.25
CA ASP A 488 -21.82 -5.16 21.90
C ASP A 488 -22.82 -6.14 22.52
N VAL A 489 -23.11 -7.19 21.76
CA VAL A 489 -23.88 -8.35 22.21
C VAL A 489 -23.09 -9.58 21.80
N TYR A 490 -22.84 -10.49 22.73
CA TYR A 490 -22.20 -11.75 22.40
C TYR A 490 -22.85 -12.92 23.11
N PHE A 491 -22.82 -14.06 22.44
CA PHE A 491 -23.12 -15.35 23.01
C PHE A 491 -21.90 -16.23 22.81
N GLN A 492 -21.40 -16.83 23.89
CA GLN A 492 -20.24 -17.70 23.89
C GLN A 492 -20.59 -19.01 24.61
N LYS A 493 -20.17 -20.13 24.02
CA LYS A 493 -20.11 -21.43 24.69
C LYS A 493 -18.67 -21.90 24.71
N GLU A 494 -18.20 -22.32 25.85
CA GLU A 494 -16.85 -22.84 26.05
C GLU A 494 -16.93 -24.22 26.71
N ASP A 495 -16.23 -25.19 26.10
CA ASP A 495 -16.22 -26.59 26.50
C ASP A 495 -14.78 -26.99 26.84
N PHE A 496 -14.54 -27.26 28.13
CA PHE A 496 -13.21 -27.61 28.64
C PHE A 496 -12.96 -29.13 28.63
N ASP A 497 -13.93 -29.96 28.21
CA ASP A 497 -13.84 -31.42 28.27
C ASP A 497 -12.70 -32.03 27.43
N ASP A 498 -12.32 -31.34 26.35
CA ASP A 498 -11.42 -31.84 25.30
C ASP A 498 -9.94 -31.39 25.48
N ASN A 499 -9.63 -30.69 26.57
CA ASN A 499 -8.30 -30.12 26.88
C ASN A 499 -7.66 -30.78 28.12
N SER A 500 -6.36 -30.52 28.36
CA SER A 500 -5.67 -30.86 29.61
C SER A 500 -6.13 -30.02 30.82
N SER A 501 -7.40 -29.59 30.83
CA SER A 501 -8.00 -28.69 31.80
C SER A 501 -9.18 -29.37 32.50
N SER A 502 -9.57 -28.87 33.66
CA SER A 502 -10.72 -29.40 34.39
C SER A 502 -11.99 -29.41 33.53
N LYS A 503 -12.78 -30.48 33.64
CA LYS A 503 -13.95 -30.74 32.80
C LYS A 503 -15.19 -29.98 33.27
N TYR A 504 -15.62 -28.98 32.51
CA TYR A 504 -16.87 -28.22 32.70
C TYR A 504 -17.22 -27.45 31.43
N LYS A 505 -18.46 -26.93 31.36
CA LYS A 505 -18.93 -26.07 30.27
C LYS A 505 -19.43 -24.74 30.79
N VAL A 506 -19.23 -23.69 30.01
CA VAL A 506 -19.68 -22.34 30.32
C VAL A 506 -20.43 -21.77 29.12
N ASP A 507 -21.70 -21.45 29.32
CA ASP A 507 -22.50 -20.68 28.39
C ASP A 507 -22.64 -19.25 28.91
N GLU A 508 -22.30 -18.26 28.10
CA GLU A 508 -22.32 -16.85 28.48
C GLU A 508 -23.06 -16.01 27.44
N LEU A 509 -24.04 -15.22 27.89
CA LEU A 509 -24.69 -14.17 27.11
C LEU A 509 -24.32 -12.82 27.71
N GLY A 510 -23.61 -11.99 26.95
CA GLY A 510 -23.18 -10.66 27.38
C GLY A 510 -23.77 -9.53 26.54
N LEU A 511 -24.05 -8.42 27.21
CA LEU A 511 -24.46 -7.15 26.64
C LEU A 511 -23.55 -6.05 27.19
N GLY A 512 -23.05 -5.16 26.35
CA GLY A 512 -22.11 -4.13 26.78
C GLY A 512 -22.33 -2.78 26.11
N VAL A 513 -22.07 -1.71 26.86
CA VAL A 513 -21.90 -0.35 26.34
C VAL A 513 -20.47 0.09 26.63
N THR A 514 -19.74 0.50 25.61
CA THR A 514 -18.34 0.93 25.74
C THR A 514 -18.18 2.39 25.33
N PHE A 515 -17.59 3.21 26.20
CA PHE A 515 -17.14 4.56 25.88
C PHE A 515 -15.62 4.58 25.76
N GLY A 516 -15.08 5.24 24.74
CA GLY A 516 -13.63 5.29 24.52
C GLY A 516 -13.15 6.70 24.24
N TYR A 517 -12.28 7.22 25.10
CA TYR A 517 -11.65 8.53 24.97
C TYR A 517 -10.24 8.41 24.36
N PRO A 518 -9.98 9.03 23.19
CA PRO A 518 -8.64 9.07 22.61
C PRO A 518 -7.78 10.10 23.36
N ILE A 519 -6.72 9.66 24.03
CA ILE A 519 -5.75 10.59 24.67
C ILE A 519 -4.90 11.25 23.59
N ASN A 520 -4.44 10.45 22.63
CA ASN A 520 -3.69 10.88 21.45
C ASN A 520 -3.86 9.84 20.33
N GLU A 521 -3.07 9.94 19.27
CA GLU A 521 -3.15 9.05 18.11
C GLU A 521 -2.72 7.60 18.38
N TYR A 522 -2.03 7.34 19.50
CA TYR A 522 -1.54 6.01 19.88
C TYR A 522 -2.24 5.43 21.11
N GLN A 523 -2.88 6.27 21.94
CA GLN A 523 -3.39 5.90 23.26
C GLN A 523 -4.89 6.14 23.39
N ARG A 524 -5.59 5.16 24.01
CA ARG A 524 -7.02 5.23 24.28
C ARG A 524 -7.32 4.71 25.69
N ILE A 525 -8.19 5.41 26.41
CA ILE A 525 -8.85 4.89 27.62
C ILE A 525 -10.28 4.54 27.26
N SER A 526 -10.76 3.39 27.68
CA SER A 526 -12.16 3.00 27.49
C SER A 526 -12.77 2.49 28.78
N VAL A 527 -14.07 2.71 28.93
CA VAL A 527 -14.88 2.19 30.03
C VAL A 527 -16.02 1.40 29.40
N ARG A 528 -16.12 0.12 29.74
CA ARG A 528 -17.21 -0.76 29.36
C ARG A 528 -18.09 -1.01 30.58
N LEU A 529 -19.39 -0.84 30.40
CA LEU A 529 -20.42 -1.26 31.36
C LEU A 529 -21.14 -2.44 30.73
N GLY A 530 -21.08 -3.60 31.37
CA GLY A 530 -21.62 -4.84 30.84
C GLY A 530 -22.59 -5.52 31.80
N VAL A 531 -23.50 -6.29 31.22
CA VAL A 531 -24.31 -7.28 31.94
C VAL A 531 -24.06 -8.62 31.26
N GLU A 532 -23.74 -9.64 32.05
CA GLU A 532 -23.49 -11.00 31.59
C GLU A 532 -24.38 -11.99 32.34
N ASN A 533 -24.91 -12.96 31.62
CA ASN A 533 -25.58 -14.13 32.19
C ASN A 533 -24.73 -15.35 31.89
N ILE A 534 -24.32 -16.06 32.93
CA ILE A 534 -23.39 -17.18 32.87
C ILE A 534 -24.12 -18.43 33.39
N ASP A 535 -24.09 -19.51 32.62
CA ASP A 535 -24.59 -20.84 33.01
C ASP A 535 -23.41 -21.82 32.97
N VAL A 536 -23.12 -22.43 34.11
CA VAL A 536 -22.03 -23.37 34.30
C VAL A 536 -22.60 -24.77 34.40
N THR A 537 -22.08 -25.70 33.60
CA THR A 537 -22.51 -27.09 33.59
C THR A 537 -21.36 -28.00 34.00
N ALA A 538 -21.57 -28.79 35.06
CA ALA A 538 -20.70 -29.89 35.45
C ALA A 538 -21.07 -31.18 34.70
N ASN A 539 -20.07 -32.02 34.46
CA ASN A 539 -20.14 -33.33 33.86
C ASN A 539 -19.89 -34.42 34.91
N THR A 540 -20.02 -35.70 34.52
CA THR A 540 -19.79 -36.84 35.43
C THR A 540 -18.37 -36.92 35.97
N ASP A 541 -17.39 -36.41 35.22
CA ASP A 541 -15.97 -36.45 35.55
C ASP A 541 -15.44 -35.12 36.09
N THR A 542 -16.33 -34.17 36.40
CA THR A 542 -15.95 -32.86 36.95
C THR A 542 -15.31 -33.03 38.33
N SER A 543 -14.23 -32.30 38.58
CA SER A 543 -13.52 -32.36 39.86
C SER A 543 -14.37 -31.89 41.04
N GLN A 544 -13.97 -32.33 42.24
CA GLN A 544 -14.69 -32.01 43.46
C GLN A 544 -14.65 -30.51 43.77
N GLU A 545 -13.54 -29.83 43.47
CA GLU A 545 -13.40 -28.38 43.57
C GLU A 545 -14.53 -27.63 42.84
N ILE A 546 -14.79 -28.02 41.59
CA ILE A 546 -15.82 -27.39 40.75
C ILE A 546 -17.22 -27.80 41.21
N SER A 547 -17.41 -29.09 41.50
CA SER A 547 -18.71 -29.63 41.95
C SER A 547 -19.17 -28.96 43.24
N ASN A 548 -18.25 -28.78 44.19
CA ASN A 548 -18.50 -28.09 45.46
C ASN A 548 -18.76 -26.60 45.25
N TYR A 549 -18.00 -25.94 44.37
CA TYR A 549 -18.27 -24.54 44.02
C TYR A 549 -19.70 -24.36 43.51
N ILE A 550 -20.14 -25.21 42.57
CA ILE A 550 -21.48 -25.17 41.98
C ILE A 550 -22.56 -25.48 43.03
N ALA A 551 -22.33 -26.45 43.91
CA ALA A 551 -23.27 -26.79 44.97
C ALA A 551 -23.46 -25.64 45.98
N ASN A 552 -22.40 -24.90 46.28
CA ASN A 552 -22.41 -23.82 47.27
C ASN A 552 -22.90 -22.48 46.71
N ASN A 553 -22.57 -22.17 45.45
CA ASN A 553 -22.82 -20.85 44.85
C ASN A 553 -23.95 -20.87 43.80
N GLY A 554 -24.41 -22.05 43.39
CA GLY A 554 -25.30 -22.22 42.25
C GLY A 554 -24.54 -22.35 40.93
N ASN A 555 -25.28 -22.51 39.83
CA ASN A 555 -24.72 -22.74 38.51
C ASN A 555 -25.12 -21.68 37.48
N LYS A 556 -25.94 -20.69 37.87
CA LYS A 556 -26.38 -19.58 37.03
C LYS A 556 -26.11 -18.28 37.73
N PHE A 557 -25.47 -17.36 37.01
CA PHE A 557 -25.04 -16.08 37.55
C PHE A 557 -25.42 -14.96 36.60
N THR A 558 -25.99 -13.89 37.14
CA THR A 558 -26.20 -12.63 36.45
C THR A 558 -25.30 -11.57 37.07
N ASN A 559 -24.39 -11.06 36.26
CA ASN A 559 -23.34 -10.17 36.70
C ASN A 559 -23.38 -8.85 35.95
N VAL A 560 -23.24 -7.75 36.68
CA VAL A 560 -23.03 -6.42 36.12
C VAL A 560 -21.57 -6.08 36.32
N ASN A 561 -20.82 -5.84 35.25
CA ASN A 561 -19.39 -5.55 35.32
C ASN A 561 -19.05 -4.17 34.76
N THR A 562 -18.00 -3.58 35.32
CA THR A 562 -17.34 -2.38 34.79
C THR A 562 -15.92 -2.76 34.42
N THR A 563 -15.55 -2.56 33.16
CA THR A 563 -14.19 -2.80 32.68
C THR A 563 -13.53 -1.50 32.24
N LEU A 564 -12.43 -1.15 32.89
CA LEU A 564 -11.55 -0.06 32.51
C LEU A 564 -10.44 -0.62 31.60
N TYR A 565 -10.26 -0.01 30.43
CA TYR A 565 -9.21 -0.37 29.48
C TYR A 565 -8.30 0.82 29.26
N TRP A 566 -7.00 0.58 29.22
CA TRP A 566 -6.02 1.49 28.62
C TRP A 566 -5.24 0.72 27.57
N SER A 567 -5.12 1.29 26.37
CA SER A 567 -4.37 0.68 25.28
C SER A 567 -3.44 1.70 24.63
N GLU A 568 -2.19 1.29 24.36
CA GLU A 568 -1.22 2.02 23.55
C GLU A 568 -0.75 1.15 22.38
N ASN A 569 -0.77 1.68 21.16
CA ASN A 569 -0.17 1.02 19.99
C ASN A 569 0.76 1.99 19.24
N ARG A 570 2.07 1.76 19.33
CA ARG A 570 3.12 2.48 18.60
C ARG A 570 3.89 1.58 17.63
N LEU A 571 3.31 0.45 17.23
CA LEU A 571 3.92 -0.44 16.25
C LEU A 571 3.95 0.25 14.89
N ASN A 572 5.06 0.12 14.17
CA ASN A 572 5.23 0.74 12.85
C ASN A 572 4.37 0.08 11.75
N ARG A 573 3.92 -1.15 11.95
CA ARG A 573 3.04 -1.90 11.03
C ARG A 573 2.24 -2.97 11.77
N GLY A 574 1.09 -3.36 11.21
CA GLY A 574 0.16 -4.32 11.84
C GLY A 574 0.61 -5.79 11.74
N ILE A 575 1.20 -6.19 10.61
CA ILE A 575 1.72 -7.55 10.39
C ILE A 575 3.24 -7.46 10.36
N PHE A 576 3.89 -8.37 11.09
CA PHE A 576 5.35 -8.42 11.21
C PHE A 576 5.97 -7.07 11.57
N PRO A 577 5.58 -6.43 12.70
CA PRO A 577 6.22 -5.21 13.17
C PRO A 577 7.73 -5.39 13.29
N THR A 578 8.49 -4.34 12.96
CA THR A 578 9.96 -4.29 13.10
C THR A 578 10.39 -3.32 14.20
N LYS A 579 9.53 -2.38 14.56
CA LYS A 579 9.80 -1.36 15.58
C LYS A 579 8.52 -0.95 16.31
N GLY A 580 8.66 -0.69 17.60
CA GLY A 580 7.63 -0.07 18.43
C GLY A 580 7.20 -0.94 19.60
N ARG A 581 6.06 -0.58 20.19
CA ARG A 581 5.47 -1.32 21.30
C ARG A 581 3.95 -1.28 21.25
N LYS A 582 3.32 -2.30 21.82
CA LYS A 582 1.88 -2.39 22.04
C LYS A 582 1.62 -2.80 23.48
N GLN A 583 0.78 -2.06 24.19
CA GLN A 583 0.48 -2.28 25.60
C GLN A 583 -1.02 -2.18 25.84
N ASN A 584 -1.54 -3.06 26.68
CA ASN A 584 -2.94 -3.09 27.10
C ASN A 584 -3.00 -3.35 28.61
N ILE A 585 -3.75 -2.53 29.33
CA ILE A 585 -4.12 -2.73 30.73
C ILE A 585 -5.64 -2.85 30.78
N SER A 586 -6.15 -3.85 31.49
CA SER A 586 -7.59 -4.00 31.75
C SER A 586 -7.84 -4.23 33.24
N LEU A 587 -8.85 -3.57 33.77
CA LEU A 587 -9.36 -3.80 35.12
C LEU A 587 -10.86 -3.99 35.05
N GLU A 588 -11.32 -5.22 35.30
CA GLU A 588 -12.71 -5.60 35.39
C GLU A 588 -13.12 -5.70 36.85
N ILE A 589 -14.27 -5.12 37.20
CA ILE A 589 -14.80 -5.08 38.55
C ILE A 589 -16.28 -5.41 38.49
N SER A 590 -16.73 -6.35 39.32
CA SER A 590 -18.15 -6.65 39.49
C SER A 590 -18.83 -5.53 40.27
N ALA A 591 -19.98 -5.06 39.79
CA ALA A 591 -20.76 -4.04 40.45
C ALA A 591 -21.57 -4.65 41.62
N PRO A 592 -21.83 -3.88 42.69
CA PRO A 592 -22.72 -4.31 43.77
C PRO A 592 -24.10 -4.73 43.24
N GLY A 593 -24.64 -5.83 43.78
CA GLY A 593 -25.90 -6.43 43.33
C GLY A 593 -25.76 -7.48 42.22
N SER A 594 -24.53 -7.79 41.79
CA SER A 594 -24.22 -8.96 40.96
C SER A 594 -24.20 -10.24 41.79
N ASP A 595 -24.45 -11.40 41.16
CA ASP A 595 -24.37 -12.69 41.84
C ASP A 595 -22.93 -13.04 42.23
N LEU A 596 -21.95 -12.74 41.37
CA LEU A 596 -20.52 -12.90 41.67
C LEU A 596 -19.89 -11.56 42.01
N SER A 597 -19.08 -11.51 43.07
CA SER A 597 -18.32 -10.33 43.46
C SER A 597 -16.82 -10.57 43.32
N TYR A 598 -16.20 -10.01 42.27
CA TYR A 598 -14.77 -10.14 42.00
C TYR A 598 -14.18 -8.92 41.28
N TYR A 599 -12.86 -8.81 41.28
CA TYR A 599 -12.11 -7.98 40.34
C TYR A 599 -11.04 -8.79 39.62
N ARG A 600 -10.67 -8.32 38.43
CA ARG A 600 -9.68 -8.95 37.56
C ARG A 600 -8.86 -7.88 36.85
N ALA A 601 -7.56 -7.84 37.14
CA ALA A 601 -6.60 -6.92 36.55
C ALA A 601 -5.67 -7.71 35.60
N SER A 602 -5.44 -7.20 34.40
CA SER A 602 -4.52 -7.81 33.43
C SER A 602 -3.67 -6.75 32.74
N TYR A 603 -2.43 -7.10 32.44
CA TYR A 603 -1.50 -6.33 31.63
C TYR A 603 -0.91 -7.22 30.54
N ASN A 604 -1.02 -6.79 29.29
CA ASN A 604 -0.39 -7.42 28.13
C ASN A 604 0.51 -6.39 27.42
N GLY A 605 1.77 -6.72 27.24
CA GLY A 605 2.76 -5.82 26.64
C GLY A 605 3.64 -6.56 25.63
N SER A 606 3.95 -5.88 24.53
CA SER A 606 4.94 -6.32 23.55
C SER A 606 5.79 -5.14 23.09
N TRP A 607 7.06 -5.42 22.82
CA TRP A 607 8.03 -4.45 22.35
C TRP A 607 8.95 -5.12 21.35
N ILE A 608 9.32 -4.39 20.30
CA ILE A 608 10.23 -4.87 19.26
C ILE A 608 11.07 -3.71 18.75
N THR A 609 12.36 -3.95 18.50
CA THR A 609 13.26 -2.96 17.92
C THR A 609 14.28 -3.63 17.00
N PRO A 610 14.70 -2.97 15.91
CA PRO A 610 15.78 -3.49 15.09
C PRO A 610 17.13 -3.31 15.82
N LEU A 611 17.99 -4.32 15.67
CA LEU A 611 19.40 -4.31 16.07
C LEU A 611 20.30 -3.85 14.90
N SER A 612 19.83 -3.95 13.66
CA SER A 612 20.56 -3.60 12.45
C SER A 612 19.86 -2.48 11.66
N SER A 613 20.63 -1.64 10.96
CA SER A 613 20.10 -0.51 10.17
C SER A 613 19.19 -0.94 9.01
N ASN A 614 19.32 -2.19 8.55
CA ASN A 614 18.49 -2.79 7.50
C ASN A 614 17.21 -3.49 8.04
N GLU A 615 16.92 -3.37 9.35
CA GLU A 615 15.77 -3.97 10.04
C GLU A 615 15.61 -5.49 9.87
N GLN A 616 16.70 -6.22 9.59
CA GLN A 616 16.65 -7.68 9.44
C GLN A 616 16.85 -8.43 10.76
N TRP A 617 17.70 -7.91 11.63
CA TRP A 617 17.90 -8.43 12.98
C TRP A 617 17.07 -7.62 13.96
N LEU A 618 16.19 -8.27 14.72
CA LEU A 618 15.31 -7.62 15.67
C LEU A 618 15.40 -8.32 17.02
N ILE A 619 15.25 -7.54 18.09
CA ILE A 619 14.99 -8.08 19.41
C ILE A 619 13.58 -7.71 19.82
N GLY A 620 12.84 -8.68 20.33
CA GLY A 620 11.50 -8.52 20.83
C GLY A 620 11.36 -9.04 22.26
N ALA A 621 10.45 -8.45 22.99
CA ALA A 621 10.02 -8.94 24.30
C ALA A 621 8.50 -8.87 24.41
N ARG A 622 7.91 -9.84 25.11
CA ARG A 622 6.49 -9.88 25.43
C ARG A 622 6.26 -10.25 26.88
N GLY A 623 5.16 -9.78 27.44
CA GLY A 623 4.75 -10.08 28.81
C GLY A 623 3.23 -10.06 28.95
N ASN A 624 2.71 -10.99 29.73
CA ASN A 624 1.30 -11.02 30.11
C ASN A 624 1.19 -11.41 31.59
N VAL A 625 0.63 -10.49 32.38
CA VAL A 625 0.48 -10.61 33.83
C VAL A 625 -1.00 -10.42 34.18
N GLY A 626 -1.53 -11.30 35.02
CA GLY A 626 -2.92 -11.25 35.47
C GLY A 626 -3.00 -11.46 36.98
N TYR A 627 -3.92 -10.75 37.62
CA TYR A 627 -4.29 -10.95 39.01
C TYR A 627 -5.80 -10.80 39.14
N ALA A 628 -6.45 -11.68 39.88
CA ALA A 628 -7.88 -11.64 40.12
C ALA A 628 -8.19 -12.09 41.53
N GLN A 629 -9.27 -11.59 42.12
CA GLN A 629 -9.69 -11.99 43.45
C GLN A 629 -11.16 -11.69 43.67
N LYS A 630 -11.79 -12.43 44.59
CA LYS A 630 -13.12 -12.10 45.10
C LYS A 630 -13.15 -10.76 45.83
N ILE A 631 -14.31 -10.13 45.86
CA ILE A 631 -14.61 -8.92 46.65
C ILE A 631 -15.64 -9.32 47.71
N GLY A 632 -15.31 -9.14 48.99
CA GLY A 632 -16.19 -9.52 50.09
C GLY A 632 -16.19 -11.03 50.36
N ASP A 633 -17.35 -11.56 50.74
CA ASP A 633 -17.55 -12.96 51.09
C ASP A 633 -17.86 -13.83 49.84
N GLY A 634 -17.67 -15.15 49.95
CA GLY A 634 -17.86 -16.11 48.86
C GLY A 634 -16.53 -16.62 48.27
N ASP A 635 -16.56 -17.28 47.11
CA ASP A 635 -15.38 -17.83 46.44
C ASP A 635 -15.13 -17.15 45.08
N TYR A 636 -13.87 -17.01 44.68
CA TYR A 636 -13.54 -16.48 43.35
C TYR A 636 -14.03 -17.46 42.26
N PRO A 637 -14.75 -17.00 41.23
CA PRO A 637 -15.27 -17.87 40.17
C PRO A 637 -14.16 -18.53 39.36
N PHE A 638 -14.04 -19.85 39.46
CA PHE A 638 -12.99 -20.63 38.78
C PHE A 638 -13.06 -20.52 37.25
N PHE A 639 -14.26 -20.37 36.67
CA PHE A 639 -14.45 -20.15 35.23
C PHE A 639 -13.97 -18.77 34.75
N LYS A 640 -13.53 -17.88 35.66
CA LYS A 640 -12.81 -16.64 35.33
C LYS A 640 -11.30 -16.75 35.58
N ASN A 641 -10.76 -17.95 35.84
CA ASN A 641 -9.32 -18.18 36.01
C ASN A 641 -8.52 -17.83 34.75
N TYR A 642 -7.23 -17.57 34.96
CA TYR A 642 -6.24 -17.48 33.89
C TYR A 642 -5.63 -18.84 33.61
N PHE A 643 -5.25 -19.04 32.34
CA PHE A 643 -4.57 -20.23 31.85
C PHE A 643 -3.30 -19.82 31.07
N ALA A 644 -2.31 -20.72 31.04
CA ALA A 644 -1.07 -20.51 30.30
C ALA A 644 -0.53 -21.83 29.70
N GLY A 645 0.27 -21.67 28.65
CA GLY A 645 0.87 -22.76 27.87
C GLY A 645 0.47 -22.72 26.39
N GLY A 646 1.26 -23.35 25.53
CA GLY A 646 1.08 -23.32 24.08
C GLY A 646 1.57 -22.04 23.38
N ILE A 647 1.46 -22.01 22.05
CA ILE A 647 1.79 -20.82 21.23
C ILE A 647 0.93 -19.62 21.65
N GLY A 648 1.56 -18.46 21.84
CA GLY A 648 0.91 -17.20 22.25
C GLY A 648 1.02 -16.90 23.75
N SER A 649 1.34 -17.92 24.55
CA SER A 649 1.66 -17.81 25.98
C SER A 649 3.12 -18.27 26.16
N MET A 650 3.31 -19.46 26.74
CA MET A 650 4.60 -20.11 26.93
C MET A 650 4.73 -21.33 26.01
N ARG A 651 5.66 -21.28 25.05
CA ARG A 651 5.93 -22.41 24.14
C ARG A 651 6.67 -23.53 24.88
N GLY A 652 6.49 -24.79 24.49
CA GLY A 652 7.18 -25.95 25.08
C GLY A 652 6.37 -26.74 26.11
N VAL A 653 5.17 -26.26 26.45
CA VAL A 653 4.19 -26.94 27.30
C VAL A 653 2.84 -26.95 26.59
N SER A 654 2.00 -27.93 26.90
CA SER A 654 0.64 -28.01 26.36
C SER A 654 -0.19 -26.76 26.69
N ALA A 655 -1.20 -26.49 25.87
CA ALA A 655 -2.10 -25.37 26.12
C ALA A 655 -2.86 -25.56 27.43
N ASN A 656 -3.00 -24.48 28.19
CA ASN A 656 -3.70 -24.43 29.48
C ASN A 656 -3.19 -25.42 30.57
N SER A 657 -2.01 -26.05 30.37
CA SER A 657 -1.52 -27.08 31.29
C SER A 657 -0.74 -26.50 32.49
N LEU A 658 -0.39 -25.22 32.49
CA LEU A 658 0.30 -24.59 33.61
C LEU A 658 -0.69 -24.14 34.67
N GLY A 659 -0.45 -24.52 35.92
CA GLY A 659 -1.16 -24.00 37.08
C GLY A 659 -1.50 -25.03 38.15
N PRO A 660 -2.36 -24.66 39.10
CA PRO A 660 -2.95 -25.58 40.06
C PRO A 660 -3.65 -26.76 39.40
N ILE A 661 -3.53 -27.92 40.03
CA ILE A 661 -4.09 -29.20 39.58
C ILE A 661 -5.23 -29.58 40.53
N ASP A 662 -6.34 -30.05 39.96
CA ASP A 662 -7.53 -30.45 40.72
C ASP A 662 -7.48 -31.91 41.21
N THR A 663 -8.54 -32.35 41.88
CA THR A 663 -8.70 -33.73 42.37
C THR A 663 -8.72 -34.81 41.29
N GLN A 664 -8.96 -34.46 40.02
CA GLN A 664 -8.95 -35.35 38.87
C GLN A 664 -7.61 -35.35 38.13
N ASN A 665 -6.61 -34.64 38.67
CA ASN A 665 -5.29 -34.45 38.10
C ASN A 665 -5.28 -33.65 36.78
N ASP A 666 -6.28 -32.77 36.60
CA ASP A 666 -6.39 -31.83 35.48
C ASP A 666 -6.10 -30.40 35.94
N THR A 667 -5.64 -29.53 35.02
CA THR A 667 -5.31 -28.13 35.36
C THR A 667 -6.58 -27.27 35.46
N ILE A 668 -6.85 -26.68 36.62
CA ILE A 668 -8.02 -25.81 36.86
C ILE A 668 -7.76 -24.33 36.55
N GLY A 669 -6.50 -23.99 36.27
CA GLY A 669 -6.05 -22.61 36.14
C GLY A 669 -5.95 -21.90 37.49
N GLY A 670 -5.75 -20.58 37.47
CA GLY A 670 -5.56 -19.82 38.70
C GLY A 670 -5.86 -18.34 38.57
N ASN A 671 -5.93 -17.66 39.70
CA ASN A 671 -6.25 -16.24 39.76
C ASN A 671 -5.02 -15.34 39.60
N VAL A 672 -3.82 -15.90 39.48
CA VAL A 672 -2.58 -15.16 39.16
C VAL A 672 -1.93 -15.77 37.92
N LEU A 673 -1.56 -14.93 36.96
CA LEU A 673 -0.88 -15.28 35.72
C LEU A 673 0.42 -14.49 35.60
N ILE A 674 1.52 -15.17 35.30
CA ILE A 674 2.80 -14.55 34.97
C ILE A 674 3.37 -15.26 33.77
N THR A 675 3.43 -14.58 32.62
CA THR A 675 4.09 -15.10 31.42
C THR A 675 4.92 -14.01 30.75
N GLY A 676 5.99 -14.42 30.09
CA GLY A 676 6.84 -13.52 29.33
C GLY A 676 7.74 -14.27 28.37
N GLY A 677 8.38 -13.53 27.48
CA GLY A 677 9.36 -14.10 26.57
C GLY A 677 10.19 -13.05 25.89
N ALA A 678 11.37 -13.46 25.43
CA ALA A 678 12.25 -12.68 24.59
C ALA A 678 12.52 -13.44 23.30
N ASP A 679 12.42 -12.75 22.17
CA ASP A 679 12.63 -13.30 20.83
C ASP A 679 13.79 -12.53 20.15
N LEU A 680 14.79 -13.26 19.66
CA LEU A 680 15.76 -12.77 18.70
C LEU A 680 15.29 -13.17 17.31
N ILE A 681 14.82 -12.21 16.52
CA ILE A 681 14.34 -12.41 15.15
C ILE A 681 15.49 -12.10 14.19
N PHE A 682 15.70 -12.98 13.22
CA PHE A 682 16.80 -12.87 12.26
C PHE A 682 16.33 -13.28 10.86
N PRO A 683 16.99 -12.83 9.78
CA PRO A 683 16.61 -13.21 8.43
C PRO A 683 16.93 -14.68 8.17
N MET A 684 16.06 -15.36 7.43
CA MET A 684 16.31 -16.74 7.03
C MET A 684 17.41 -16.77 5.96
N PRO A 685 18.50 -17.56 6.14
CA PRO A 685 19.55 -17.67 5.13
C PRO A 685 18.99 -18.09 3.76
N GLY A 686 19.24 -17.29 2.72
CA GLY A 686 18.78 -17.55 1.35
C GLY A 686 17.38 -17.05 1.00
N ILE A 687 16.63 -16.43 1.93
CA ILE A 687 15.30 -15.86 1.67
C ILE A 687 15.26 -14.40 2.17
N ASN A 688 15.31 -13.45 1.24
CA ASN A 688 15.27 -12.01 1.54
C ASN A 688 13.86 -11.41 1.38
N ASP A 689 12.85 -11.99 2.05
CA ASP A 689 11.50 -11.41 2.12
C ASP A 689 10.99 -11.34 3.57
N PRO A 690 11.41 -10.32 4.35
CA PRO A 690 11.03 -10.17 5.76
C PRO A 690 9.52 -9.86 5.94
N LEU A 691 8.78 -9.61 4.85
CA LEU A 691 7.33 -9.40 4.89
C LEU A 691 6.55 -10.72 4.84
N LYS A 692 7.19 -11.85 4.49
CA LYS A 692 6.53 -13.17 4.40
C LYS A 692 7.05 -14.20 5.40
N TYR A 693 8.29 -14.07 5.82
CA TYR A 693 8.93 -15.08 6.68
C TYR A 693 9.55 -14.43 7.91
N ARG A 694 9.42 -15.11 9.04
CA ARG A 694 10.01 -14.69 10.32
C ARG A 694 10.55 -15.89 11.08
N THR A 695 11.87 -15.94 11.23
CA THR A 695 12.57 -16.90 12.10
C THR A 695 12.92 -16.22 13.41
N SER A 696 12.78 -16.94 14.53
CA SER A 696 13.10 -16.43 15.86
C SER A 696 13.79 -17.49 16.73
N LEU A 697 14.82 -17.11 17.46
CA LEU A 697 15.24 -17.83 18.66
C LEU A 697 14.52 -17.22 19.85
N PHE A 698 14.07 -18.05 20.79
CA PHE A 698 13.31 -17.53 21.91
C PHE A 698 13.60 -18.20 23.25
N VAL A 699 13.32 -17.44 24.30
CA VAL A 699 13.20 -17.93 25.67
C VAL A 699 11.86 -17.46 26.23
N ASP A 700 11.10 -18.37 26.81
CA ASP A 700 9.81 -18.07 27.43
C ASP A 700 9.85 -18.45 28.92
N ILE A 701 9.10 -17.69 29.73
CA ILE A 701 8.83 -17.96 31.14
C ILE A 701 7.31 -17.95 31.36
N GLY A 702 6.80 -18.85 32.18
CA GLY A 702 5.36 -18.94 32.44
C GLY A 702 5.01 -19.64 33.74
N GLY A 703 3.95 -19.17 34.39
CA GLY A 703 3.31 -19.83 35.52
C GLY A 703 1.95 -19.24 35.82
N VAL A 704 1.11 -20.08 36.40
CA VAL A 704 -0.24 -19.76 36.87
C VAL A 704 -0.33 -20.23 38.31
N PHE A 705 -0.95 -19.43 39.18
CA PHE A 705 -0.99 -19.71 40.62
C PHE A 705 -2.40 -19.44 41.17
N ALA A 706 -2.73 -20.13 42.26
CA ALA A 706 -3.92 -19.87 43.06
C ALA A 706 -3.49 -19.23 44.39
N THR A 707 -4.00 -18.04 44.71
CA THR A 707 -3.77 -17.45 46.04
C THR A 707 -4.52 -18.19 47.13
N GLN A 708 -5.63 -18.83 46.78
CA GLN A 708 -6.46 -19.66 47.64
C GLN A 708 -7.01 -20.80 46.79
N CYS A 709 -6.93 -22.04 47.30
CA CYS A 709 -7.46 -23.20 46.61
C CYS A 709 -8.96 -23.34 46.88
N LEU A 710 -9.69 -23.94 45.92
CA LEU A 710 -11.09 -24.26 46.14
C LEU A 710 -11.23 -25.39 47.17
N PRO A 711 -12.26 -25.35 48.03
CA PRO A 711 -12.45 -26.34 49.07
C PRO A 711 -12.86 -27.70 48.48
N VAL A 712 -12.28 -28.77 49.02
CA VAL A 712 -12.64 -30.18 48.75
C VAL A 712 -13.22 -30.84 50.00
N ASP A 713 -13.93 -31.95 49.84
CA ASP A 713 -14.55 -32.63 50.99
C ASP A 713 -13.50 -33.23 51.93
N SER A 714 -13.89 -33.38 53.19
CA SER A 714 -13.02 -33.97 54.21
C SER A 714 -12.62 -35.40 53.84
N GLY A 715 -11.32 -35.64 53.69
CA GLY A 715 -10.76 -36.95 53.32
C GLY A 715 -10.29 -37.05 51.87
N THR A 716 -10.56 -36.05 51.03
CA THR A 716 -9.98 -35.95 49.68
C THR A 716 -8.68 -35.16 49.72
N THR A 717 -7.64 -35.66 49.03
CA THR A 717 -6.38 -34.92 48.83
C THR A 717 -6.52 -34.01 47.61
N SER A 718 -6.49 -32.68 47.81
CA SER A 718 -6.33 -31.73 46.70
C SER A 718 -4.84 -31.56 46.38
N ASN A 719 -4.50 -31.51 45.08
CA ASN A 719 -3.15 -31.26 44.59
C ASN A 719 -2.88 -29.77 44.32
N CYS A 720 -3.77 -28.90 44.80
CA CYS A 720 -3.64 -27.45 44.67
C CYS A 720 -2.69 -26.89 45.74
N ASN A 721 -1.69 -26.12 45.30
CA ASN A 721 -0.77 -25.40 46.18
C ASN A 721 -1.19 -23.93 46.30
N GLU A 722 -1.46 -23.48 47.52
CA GLU A 722 -1.82 -22.09 47.80
C GLU A 722 -0.60 -21.16 47.80
N GLY A 723 -0.77 -19.96 47.22
CA GLY A 723 0.22 -18.90 47.21
C GLY A 723 0.96 -18.75 45.86
N VAL A 724 1.76 -17.69 45.76
CA VAL A 724 2.56 -17.39 44.56
C VAL A 724 4.01 -17.81 44.81
N HIS A 725 4.36 -19.02 44.35
CA HIS A 725 5.70 -19.59 44.50
C HIS A 725 6.50 -19.37 43.22
N LEU A 726 7.34 -18.34 43.18
CA LEU A 726 8.12 -17.98 41.97
C LEU A 726 9.10 -19.08 41.52
N GLU A 727 9.45 -20.01 42.40
CA GLU A 727 10.26 -21.20 42.10
C GLU A 727 9.54 -22.22 41.20
N ASP A 728 8.20 -22.17 41.15
CA ASP A 728 7.39 -23.03 40.28
C ASP A 728 7.24 -22.48 38.85
N LEU A 729 7.74 -21.27 38.58
CA LEU A 729 7.79 -20.73 37.22
C LEU A 729 8.55 -21.66 36.28
N LYS A 730 7.97 -21.91 35.12
CA LYS A 730 8.56 -22.75 34.08
C LYS A 730 9.32 -21.89 33.08
N TYR A 731 10.41 -22.42 32.54
CA TYR A 731 11.23 -21.75 31.53
C TYR A 731 11.46 -22.67 30.35
N SER A 732 11.31 -22.15 29.13
CA SER A 732 11.62 -22.88 27.91
C SER A 732 12.50 -22.07 26.97
N ALA A 733 13.21 -22.77 26.10
CA ALA A 733 13.98 -22.16 25.03
C ALA A 733 13.76 -22.93 23.73
N GLY A 734 13.75 -22.21 22.60
CA GLY A 734 13.40 -22.83 21.34
C GLY A 734 13.63 -21.98 20.10
N ILE A 735 13.18 -22.54 18.98
CA ILE A 735 13.21 -21.93 17.65
C ILE A 735 11.78 -21.82 17.14
N GLY A 736 11.44 -20.65 16.62
CA GLY A 736 10.14 -20.35 16.01
C GLY A 736 10.32 -20.01 14.53
N PHE A 737 9.34 -20.41 13.73
CA PHE A 737 9.25 -20.04 12.33
C PHE A 737 7.81 -19.65 12.01
N THR A 738 7.62 -18.46 11.45
CA THR A 738 6.30 -18.00 10.98
C THR A 738 6.35 -17.70 9.50
N TRP A 739 5.46 -18.31 8.75
CA TRP A 739 5.26 -18.10 7.33
C TRP A 739 3.87 -17.51 7.08
N LEU A 740 3.82 -16.35 6.44
CA LEU A 740 2.57 -15.75 6.00
C LEU A 740 2.06 -16.43 4.72
N THR A 741 1.11 -17.34 4.88
CA THR A 741 0.47 -18.07 3.78
C THR A 741 -0.74 -17.29 3.23
N PRO A 742 -1.28 -17.65 2.04
CA PRO A 742 -2.56 -17.12 1.59
C PRO A 742 -3.73 -17.35 2.55
N LEU A 743 -3.64 -18.35 3.44
CA LEU A 743 -4.67 -18.70 4.43
C LEU A 743 -4.46 -18.00 5.79
N GLY A 744 -3.38 -17.23 5.95
CA GLY A 744 -2.97 -16.62 7.21
C GLY A 744 -1.60 -17.07 7.70
N PRO A 745 -1.15 -16.59 8.87
CA PRO A 745 0.14 -16.99 9.41
C PRO A 745 0.15 -18.44 9.84
N LEU A 746 1.18 -19.15 9.40
CA LEU A 746 1.52 -20.49 9.85
C LEU A 746 2.75 -20.38 10.75
N THR A 747 2.54 -20.50 12.06
CA THR A 747 3.60 -20.43 13.06
C THR A 747 3.92 -21.83 13.56
N PHE A 748 5.19 -22.19 13.50
CA PHE A 748 5.77 -23.38 14.12
C PHE A 748 6.65 -22.95 15.28
N SER A 749 6.67 -23.77 16.33
CA SER A 749 7.62 -23.64 17.42
C SER A 749 8.16 -25.01 17.80
N TYR A 750 9.47 -25.09 17.98
CA TYR A 750 10.13 -26.21 18.62
C TYR A 750 10.82 -25.71 19.88
N ALA A 751 10.37 -26.14 21.05
CA ALA A 751 10.85 -25.67 22.34
C ALA A 751 11.20 -26.83 23.27
N LYS A 752 12.12 -26.59 24.20
CA LYS A 752 12.47 -27.52 25.26
C LYS A 752 12.22 -26.86 26.61
N LEU A 753 11.53 -27.57 27.51
CA LEU A 753 11.35 -27.13 28.88
C LEU A 753 12.66 -27.34 29.66
N LEU A 754 13.18 -26.29 30.27
CA LEU A 754 14.51 -26.28 30.91
C LEU A 754 14.47 -26.80 32.36
N ASN A 755 13.37 -26.60 33.05
CA ASN A 755 13.16 -27.00 34.45
C ASN A 755 11.94 -27.95 34.61
N LYS A 756 11.89 -28.98 33.77
CA LYS A 756 10.80 -29.97 33.73
C LYS A 756 10.68 -30.76 35.04
N LYS A 757 9.47 -30.85 35.59
CA LYS A 757 9.03 -31.77 36.64
C LYS A 757 8.24 -32.94 36.02
N SER A 758 8.05 -34.03 36.75
CA SER A 758 7.34 -35.24 36.25
C SER A 758 5.85 -35.00 35.96
N THR A 759 5.26 -34.01 36.60
CA THR A 759 3.85 -33.61 36.44
C THR A 759 3.62 -32.62 35.29
N ASP A 760 4.68 -32.13 34.63
CA ASP A 760 4.55 -31.14 33.57
C ASP A 760 4.25 -31.79 32.22
N ASP A 761 3.18 -31.32 31.55
CA ASP A 761 2.82 -31.71 30.19
C ASP A 761 3.69 -30.99 29.15
N GLU A 762 4.88 -31.54 28.87
CA GLU A 762 5.85 -30.99 27.92
C GLU A 762 5.41 -31.24 26.47
N LYS A 763 5.32 -30.16 25.70
CA LYS A 763 4.98 -30.18 24.28
C LYS A 763 6.07 -29.54 23.44
N LYS A 764 6.97 -30.38 22.90
CA LYS A 764 8.18 -29.92 22.22
C LYS A 764 7.93 -29.25 20.87
N PHE A 765 6.99 -29.78 20.09
CA PHE A 765 6.62 -29.24 18.79
C PHE A 765 5.18 -28.74 18.83
N ASP A 766 5.00 -27.47 18.49
CA ASP A 766 3.69 -26.85 18.37
C ASP A 766 3.54 -26.06 17.08
N PHE A 767 2.31 -25.98 16.56
CA PHE A 767 2.01 -25.19 15.38
C PHE A 767 0.59 -24.62 15.42
N THR A 768 0.41 -23.48 14.75
CA THR A 768 -0.87 -22.83 14.53
C THR A 768 -0.94 -22.28 13.12
N LEU A 769 -2.06 -22.46 12.46
CA LEU A 769 -2.38 -21.88 11.15
C LEU A 769 -3.57 -20.94 11.32
N GLY A 770 -3.48 -19.74 10.75
CA GLY A 770 -4.62 -18.83 10.63
C GLY A 770 -5.03 -18.13 11.93
N GLY A 771 -4.34 -18.38 13.05
CA GLY A 771 -4.53 -17.62 14.28
C GLY A 771 -4.21 -16.14 14.07
N THR A 772 -5.02 -15.24 14.63
CA THR A 772 -4.78 -13.79 14.57
C THR A 772 -3.57 -13.38 15.40
N PHE A 773 -2.74 -12.46 14.88
CA PHE A 773 -1.53 -11.89 15.53
C PHE A 773 -1.83 -10.87 16.64
#